data_AF-A0A2N0Z4R5-F1
#
_entry.id   AF-A0A2N0Z4R5-F1
#
_cell.length_a   1.000
_cell.length_b   1.000
_cell.length_c   1.000
_cell.angle_alpha   90.00
_cell.angle_beta   90.00
_cell.angle_gamma   90.00
#
_symmetry.space_group_name_H-M   'P 1'
#
loop_
_entity.id
_entity.type
_entity.pdbx_description
1 polymer ?
#
loop_
_entity_poly.entity_id
_entity_poly.type
_entity_poly.pdbx_seq_one_letter_code
_entity_poly.pdbx_strand_id
1 'polypeptide(L)'
;MKNRILYFSISGLFAYLCVFLHLYFFLLVFFLYTLWLFFSKKFTLIFLCSLLFIFGLFFLRADLENRLSFSRLLPTTTKFTLLFLEEPTVDGDMLKGVAKETKTNEKIHFSYKIKSEVEKEYVEKLSLLGRRCLVIGELEKPASARNEFNFDYKKYLWNHSIYWNVKADTFIDKNCSDSSVNLIDRIKTERQSGIKWIQEKFSKETKGVAIALIFGDRQLMDEGIQTAFQRLGIIHLLAISGSHIIILIAIFYFLMIRFGITKEKAITIMLIILPVYAVLTGLSPSIIRAVATSVLVLLKLKVKKLRSFPSIDLLSFVFLFYIFFQPKVIFDVGFILSFTVCLFLLLSSSIFINLSSNIMYRLLFPTFVSEFSVLPIILSYFYEIPTLSLLANVLYIPFYSIIVLPYLLIVFVLSFFVPFMIDILLLPMDVILSYSNRLIIRLSSFPFSTIILGKPSNILLFFYLLAPIIFFYQFEKNNSSSRIYFLFIPIILVLMQVMGNYYHSEGEVSFIDVGQGDSILIKLPQHQGIYLIDTGGTIEFDKEKWQKRNNPYEVGKDTLVPFLKSKGIATIDKLILTHGDLDHIGGSLAVVSSIRVKEIVFPKTNLEPGKEEKEILQLAAQKRIPVSYVKGGQSFLSGDTRFYILSPLTENIENKNDASIVIKAKIGGLNWLFTGDLEESGEQLLLSRYPNLKTDILKIGHHGSKTSTSESFLQKIEPKAAIISAGKNNRYGHPHKAVIDRLQKAHITTWRTDLNGEITYKFSKRKGTFFMQLP
;
A
#
# COMPACT_ATOMS: atom_id res chain seq x y z
N MET A 1 -28.48 -14.55 -27.63
CA MET A 1 -28.19 -13.50 -26.62
C MET A 1 -26.78 -13.72 -26.10
N LYS A 2 -25.86 -12.78 -26.38
CA LYS A 2 -24.43 -12.90 -26.05
C LYS A 2 -24.22 -12.65 -24.55
N ASN A 3 -23.22 -13.30 -23.94
CA ASN A 3 -22.72 -13.06 -22.57
C ASN A 3 -23.55 -13.65 -21.41
N ARG A 4 -23.88 -14.96 -21.43
CA ARG A 4 -24.69 -15.58 -20.34
C ARG A 4 -23.87 -15.86 -19.06
N ILE A 5 -22.56 -16.10 -19.18
CA ILE A 5 -21.71 -16.48 -18.04
C ILE A 5 -21.40 -15.27 -17.15
N LEU A 6 -21.38 -14.06 -17.73
CA LEU A 6 -21.23 -12.82 -16.98
C LEU A 6 -22.25 -12.72 -15.83
N TYR A 7 -23.52 -13.05 -16.06
CA TYR A 7 -24.55 -12.97 -15.03
C TYR A 7 -24.29 -13.96 -13.88
N PHE A 8 -23.84 -15.17 -14.19
CA PHE A 8 -23.42 -16.14 -13.16
C PHE A 8 -22.20 -15.65 -12.36
N SER A 9 -21.24 -14.97 -13.01
CA SER A 9 -20.08 -14.41 -12.30
C SER A 9 -20.43 -13.32 -11.29
N ILE A 10 -21.41 -12.47 -11.63
CA ILE A 10 -21.95 -11.45 -10.71
C ILE A 10 -22.65 -12.13 -9.52
N SER A 11 -23.42 -13.19 -9.77
CA SER A 11 -24.06 -13.97 -8.72
C SER A 11 -23.05 -14.63 -7.77
N GLY A 12 -21.99 -15.25 -8.30
CA GLY A 12 -20.90 -15.82 -7.50
C GLY A 12 -20.18 -14.76 -6.66
N LEU A 13 -19.94 -13.57 -7.21
CA LEU A 13 -19.36 -12.45 -6.46
C LEU A 13 -20.26 -12.00 -5.30
N PHE A 14 -21.56 -11.81 -5.54
CA PHE A 14 -22.49 -11.42 -4.47
C PHE A 14 -22.54 -12.43 -3.33
N ALA A 15 -22.45 -13.73 -3.64
CA ALA A 15 -22.41 -14.77 -2.63
C ALA A 15 -21.20 -14.61 -1.68
N TYR A 16 -20.03 -14.30 -2.21
CA TYR A 16 -18.83 -14.01 -1.40
C TYR A 16 -18.95 -12.71 -0.59
N LEU A 17 -19.50 -11.66 -1.20
CA LEU A 17 -19.70 -10.37 -0.50
C LEU A 17 -20.71 -10.50 0.65
N CYS A 18 -21.70 -11.40 0.52
CA CYS A 18 -22.62 -11.73 1.61
C CYS A 18 -21.90 -12.34 2.83
N VAL A 19 -20.96 -13.26 2.60
CA VAL A 19 -20.26 -13.97 3.68
C VAL A 19 -19.20 -13.09 4.34
N PHE A 20 -18.39 -12.37 3.56
CA PHE A 20 -17.21 -11.69 4.09
C PHE A 20 -17.41 -10.21 4.44
N LEU A 21 -18.48 -9.56 3.98
CA LEU A 21 -18.72 -8.13 4.23
C LEU A 21 -20.03 -7.89 5.01
N HIS A 22 -21.18 -7.91 4.32
CA HIS A 22 -22.48 -7.54 4.89
C HIS A 22 -23.60 -8.42 4.33
N LEU A 23 -23.94 -9.48 5.06
CA LEU A 23 -24.93 -10.49 4.66
C LEU A 23 -26.24 -9.89 4.12
N TYR A 24 -26.94 -9.11 4.96
CA TYR A 24 -28.27 -8.60 4.61
C TYR A 24 -28.24 -7.60 3.44
N PHE A 25 -27.22 -6.75 3.39
CA PHE A 25 -27.07 -5.76 2.33
C PHE A 25 -26.87 -6.44 0.97
N PHE A 26 -25.92 -7.37 0.86
CA PHE A 26 -25.65 -8.03 -0.41
C PHE A 26 -26.72 -9.04 -0.82
N LEU A 27 -27.46 -9.63 0.14
CA LEU A 27 -28.66 -10.42 -0.16
C LEU A 27 -29.75 -9.56 -0.80
N LEU A 28 -30.02 -8.36 -0.26
CA LEU A 28 -30.97 -7.42 -0.84
C LEU A 28 -30.54 -7.00 -2.26
N VAL A 29 -29.26 -6.65 -2.45
CA VAL A 29 -28.73 -6.30 -3.77
C VAL A 29 -28.86 -7.46 -4.76
N PHE A 30 -28.55 -8.68 -4.33
CA PHE A 30 -28.72 -9.87 -5.17
C PHE A 30 -30.20 -10.11 -5.53
N PHE A 31 -31.11 -9.94 -4.59
CA PHE A 31 -32.55 -10.04 -4.85
C PHE A 31 -33.00 -9.01 -5.90
N LEU A 32 -32.64 -7.73 -5.73
CA LEU A 32 -32.93 -6.67 -6.71
C LEU A 32 -32.34 -6.97 -8.09
N TYR A 33 -31.13 -7.53 -8.12
CA TYR A 33 -30.49 -7.98 -9.35
C TYR A 33 -31.28 -9.10 -10.04
N THR A 34 -31.77 -10.10 -9.31
CA THR A 34 -32.61 -11.17 -9.89
C THR A 34 -33.95 -10.65 -10.42
N LEU A 35 -34.59 -9.70 -9.72
CA LEU A 35 -35.81 -9.03 -10.20
C LEU A 35 -35.55 -8.24 -11.48
N TRP A 36 -34.44 -7.51 -11.55
CA TRP A 36 -34.05 -6.78 -12.77
C TRP A 36 -33.84 -7.73 -13.95
N LEU A 37 -33.21 -8.89 -13.74
CA LEU A 37 -33.05 -9.91 -14.78
C LEU A 37 -34.38 -10.50 -15.24
N PHE A 38 -35.32 -10.73 -14.31
CA PHE A 38 -36.65 -11.22 -14.63
C PHE A 38 -37.46 -10.20 -15.45
N PHE A 39 -37.60 -8.97 -14.94
CA PHE A 39 -38.47 -7.97 -15.55
C PHE A 39 -37.84 -7.29 -16.78
N SER A 40 -36.57 -6.89 -16.71
CA SER A 40 -35.93 -6.11 -17.77
C SER A 40 -35.29 -6.96 -18.86
N LYS A 41 -34.72 -8.13 -18.52
CA LYS A 41 -34.09 -9.02 -19.50
C LYS A 41 -34.98 -10.19 -19.93
N LYS A 42 -36.15 -10.36 -19.30
CA LYS A 42 -37.12 -11.43 -19.59
C LYS A 42 -36.47 -12.83 -19.57
N PHE A 43 -35.54 -13.06 -18.64
CA PHE A 43 -34.92 -14.36 -18.49
C PHE A 43 -35.93 -15.39 -17.97
N THR A 44 -35.79 -16.64 -18.44
CA THR A 44 -36.68 -17.74 -18.04
C THR A 44 -36.49 -18.09 -16.56
N LEU A 45 -37.53 -18.67 -15.95
CA LEU A 45 -37.45 -19.14 -14.56
C LEU A 45 -36.30 -20.14 -14.36
N ILE A 46 -36.07 -21.03 -15.32
CA ILE A 46 -34.95 -22.00 -15.31
C ILE A 46 -33.61 -21.28 -15.19
N PHE A 47 -33.40 -20.19 -15.93
CA PHE A 47 -32.17 -19.41 -15.84
C PHE A 47 -32.01 -18.78 -14.45
N LEU A 48 -33.08 -18.21 -13.89
CA LEU A 48 -33.05 -17.65 -12.55
C LEU A 48 -32.82 -18.71 -11.47
N CYS A 49 -33.40 -19.90 -11.59
CA CYS A 49 -33.12 -21.03 -10.71
C CYS A 49 -31.64 -21.44 -10.78
N SER A 50 -31.06 -21.49 -11.99
CA SER A 50 -29.62 -21.77 -12.14
C SER A 50 -28.74 -20.68 -11.54
N LEU A 51 -29.18 -19.42 -11.59
CA LEU A 51 -28.48 -18.29 -10.97
C LEU A 51 -28.51 -18.40 -9.44
N LEU A 52 -29.66 -18.73 -8.85
CA LEU A 52 -29.81 -19.01 -7.43
C LEU A 52 -28.97 -20.22 -6.99
N PHE A 53 -28.90 -21.26 -7.81
CA PHE A 53 -28.05 -22.43 -7.54
C PHE A 53 -26.56 -22.04 -7.49
N ILE A 54 -26.07 -21.25 -8.45
CA ILE A 54 -24.70 -20.74 -8.45
C ILE A 54 -24.45 -19.85 -7.22
N PHE A 55 -25.38 -18.96 -6.88
CA PHE A 55 -25.29 -18.16 -5.65
C PHE A 55 -25.14 -19.06 -4.42
N GLY A 56 -26.01 -20.05 -4.25
CA GLY A 56 -25.99 -20.97 -3.12
C GLY A 56 -24.70 -21.79 -3.04
N LEU A 57 -24.23 -22.32 -4.17
CA LEU A 57 -22.96 -23.07 -4.25
C LEU A 57 -21.77 -22.21 -3.80
N PHE A 58 -21.69 -20.98 -4.29
CA PHE A 58 -20.59 -20.07 -3.96
C PHE A 58 -20.71 -19.54 -2.53
N PHE A 59 -21.93 -19.33 -2.02
CA PHE A 59 -22.18 -18.96 -0.64
C PHE A 59 -21.71 -20.06 0.31
N LEU A 60 -22.04 -21.33 0.03
CA LEU A 60 -21.58 -22.47 0.81
C LEU A 60 -20.05 -22.60 0.77
N ARG A 61 -19.44 -22.43 -0.40
CA ARG A 61 -17.98 -22.46 -0.54
C ARG A 61 -17.30 -21.34 0.27
N ALA A 62 -17.89 -20.14 0.26
CA ALA A 62 -17.44 -18.99 1.01
C ALA A 62 -17.59 -19.19 2.52
N ASP A 63 -18.75 -19.66 2.97
CA ASP A 63 -19.03 -19.93 4.38
C ASP A 63 -18.11 -21.02 4.93
N LEU A 64 -17.86 -22.08 4.15
CA LEU A 64 -16.87 -23.10 4.48
C LEU A 64 -15.48 -22.50 4.68
N GLU A 65 -15.03 -21.63 3.77
CA GLU A 65 -13.74 -20.94 3.93
C GLU A 65 -13.71 -20.08 5.20
N ASN A 66 -14.77 -19.33 5.46
CA ASN A 66 -14.87 -18.45 6.61
C ASN A 66 -14.83 -19.23 7.93
N ARG A 67 -15.56 -20.34 8.02
CA ARG A 67 -15.53 -21.23 9.20
C ARG A 67 -14.20 -21.95 9.40
N LEU A 68 -13.47 -22.21 8.31
CA LEU A 68 -12.13 -22.80 8.37
C LEU A 68 -11.02 -21.75 8.53
N SER A 69 -11.36 -20.45 8.54
CA SER A 69 -10.39 -19.36 8.61
C SER A 69 -9.93 -19.02 10.03
N PHE A 70 -9.60 -20.06 10.80
CA PHE A 70 -9.05 -19.93 12.15
C PHE A 70 -7.79 -20.80 12.26
N SER A 71 -6.87 -20.34 13.09
CA SER A 71 -5.67 -21.11 13.37
C SER A 71 -5.99 -22.38 14.14
N ARG A 72 -5.35 -23.48 13.76
CA ARG A 72 -5.37 -24.76 14.50
C ARG A 72 -4.18 -24.87 15.46
N LEU A 73 -3.23 -23.93 15.39
CA LEU A 73 -2.08 -23.88 16.26
C LEU A 73 -2.45 -23.28 17.63
N LEU A 74 -1.99 -23.93 18.69
CA LEU A 74 -2.09 -23.40 20.04
C LEU A 74 -1.05 -22.28 20.21
N PRO A 75 -1.39 -21.13 20.84
CA PRO A 75 -0.45 -20.03 21.06
C PRO A 75 0.82 -20.42 21.84
N THR A 76 0.77 -21.50 22.61
CA THR A 76 1.90 -22.05 23.39
C THR A 76 2.83 -22.97 22.60
N THR A 77 2.53 -23.22 21.32
CA THR A 77 3.37 -24.08 20.47
C THR A 77 4.70 -23.38 20.21
N THR A 78 5.82 -24.08 20.44
CA THR A 78 7.17 -23.53 20.23
C THR A 78 8.01 -24.27 19.22
N LYS A 79 7.58 -25.48 18.81
CA LYS A 79 8.32 -26.36 17.89
C LYS A 79 7.48 -26.65 16.65
N PHE A 80 8.03 -26.31 15.49
CA PHE A 80 7.33 -26.38 14.21
C PHE A 80 8.12 -27.20 13.20
N THR A 81 7.41 -27.98 12.38
CA THR A 81 8.01 -28.60 11.19
C THR A 81 7.46 -27.91 9.96
N LEU A 82 8.28 -27.04 9.38
CA LEU A 82 7.90 -26.09 8.34
C LEU A 82 8.32 -26.59 6.96
N LEU A 83 7.36 -26.70 6.04
CA LEU A 83 7.59 -26.90 4.62
C LEU A 83 7.62 -25.54 3.91
N PHE A 84 8.75 -25.17 3.34
CA PHE A 84 8.87 -23.92 2.59
C PHE A 84 8.30 -24.08 1.18
N LEU A 85 7.23 -23.32 0.88
CA LEU A 85 6.53 -23.37 -0.41
C LEU A 85 7.10 -22.38 -1.44
N GLU A 86 7.88 -21.43 -0.95
CA GLU A 86 8.54 -20.35 -1.67
C GLU A 86 9.91 -20.14 -1.03
N GLU A 87 10.86 -19.60 -1.80
CA GLU A 87 12.19 -19.31 -1.28
C GLU A 87 12.09 -18.14 -0.29
N PRO A 88 12.53 -18.31 0.97
CA PRO A 88 12.60 -17.22 1.93
C PRO A 88 13.56 -16.13 1.47
N THR A 89 13.29 -14.89 1.85
CA THR A 89 14.08 -13.73 1.48
C THR A 89 15.00 -13.33 2.63
N VAL A 90 16.24 -13.02 2.28
CA VAL A 90 17.20 -12.40 3.19
C VAL A 90 17.18 -10.90 2.95
N ASP A 91 16.89 -10.12 4.00
CA ASP A 91 16.92 -8.66 3.99
C ASP A 91 17.62 -8.15 5.25
N GLY A 92 18.85 -7.65 5.08
CA GLY A 92 19.75 -7.31 6.16
C GLY A 92 20.08 -8.53 7.04
N ASP A 93 19.79 -8.42 8.33
CA ASP A 93 19.96 -9.46 9.35
C ASP A 93 18.73 -10.36 9.53
N MET A 94 17.76 -10.35 8.60
CA MET A 94 16.52 -11.10 8.73
C MET A 94 16.30 -12.04 7.55
N LEU A 95 16.00 -13.30 7.85
CA LEU A 95 15.42 -14.28 6.94
C LEU A 95 13.90 -14.32 7.16
N LYS A 96 13.10 -14.07 6.12
CA LYS A 96 11.63 -14.05 6.21
C LYS A 96 11.00 -14.84 5.08
N GLY A 97 9.84 -15.43 5.32
CA GLY A 97 9.13 -16.14 4.26
C GLY A 97 7.82 -16.74 4.71
N VAL A 98 7.09 -17.33 3.77
CA VAL A 98 5.87 -18.08 4.06
C VAL A 98 6.19 -19.57 4.02
N ALA A 99 5.84 -20.26 5.09
CA ALA A 99 6.00 -21.70 5.19
C ALA A 99 4.68 -22.36 5.63
N LYS A 100 4.58 -23.67 5.42
CA LYS A 100 3.42 -24.46 5.81
C LYS A 100 3.80 -25.37 6.97
N GLU A 101 3.09 -25.27 8.08
CA GLU A 101 3.25 -26.22 9.18
C GLU A 101 2.67 -27.57 8.76
N THR A 102 3.46 -28.63 8.89
CA THR A 102 3.16 -29.94 8.28
C THR A 102 2.09 -30.75 9.01
N LYS A 103 1.86 -30.54 10.32
CA LYS A 103 0.85 -31.26 11.12
C LYS A 103 -0.54 -30.65 10.94
N THR A 104 -0.65 -29.33 10.97
CA THR A 104 -1.92 -28.60 10.86
C THR A 104 -2.26 -28.23 9.43
N ASN A 105 -1.28 -28.29 8.52
CA ASN A 105 -1.38 -27.85 7.14
C ASN A 105 -1.62 -26.33 7.01
N GLU A 106 -1.35 -25.57 8.08
CA GLU A 106 -1.57 -24.13 8.18
C GLU A 106 -0.41 -23.35 7.57
N LYS A 107 -0.70 -22.26 6.83
CA LYS A 107 0.33 -21.33 6.38
C LYS A 107 0.69 -20.39 7.50
N ILE A 108 1.98 -20.20 7.71
CA ILE A 108 2.52 -19.27 8.69
C ILE A 108 3.53 -18.34 8.01
N HIS A 109 3.65 -17.14 8.55
CA HIS A 109 4.77 -16.28 8.22
C HIS A 109 5.91 -16.58 9.19
N PHE A 110 7.10 -16.84 8.66
CA PHE A 110 8.29 -17.18 9.43
C PHE A 110 9.28 -16.01 9.36
N SER A 111 9.93 -15.73 10.49
CA SER A 111 11.01 -14.76 10.57
C SER A 111 12.12 -15.29 11.48
N TYR A 112 13.37 -15.17 11.04
CA TYR A 112 14.56 -15.57 11.78
C TYR A 112 15.59 -14.46 11.70
N LYS A 113 16.23 -14.14 12.83
CA LYS A 113 17.30 -13.15 12.88
C LYS A 113 18.64 -13.87 12.72
N ILE A 114 19.35 -13.53 11.64
CA ILE A 114 20.68 -14.03 11.31
C ILE A 114 21.68 -13.43 12.30
N LYS A 115 22.56 -14.26 12.85
CA LYS A 115 23.45 -13.91 13.98
C LYS A 115 24.83 -13.47 13.52
N SER A 116 25.29 -13.87 12.34
CA SER A 116 26.59 -13.47 11.79
C SER A 116 26.59 -13.30 10.27
N GLU A 117 27.56 -12.56 9.74
CA GLU A 117 27.77 -12.39 8.30
C GLU A 117 28.06 -13.73 7.59
N VAL A 118 28.83 -14.61 8.25
CA VAL A 118 29.11 -15.97 7.73
C VAL A 118 27.81 -16.79 7.63
N GLU A 119 26.93 -16.68 8.64
CA GLU A 119 25.62 -17.34 8.58
C GLU A 119 24.75 -16.74 7.45
N LYS A 120 24.82 -15.42 7.22
CA LYS A 120 24.12 -14.78 6.11
C LYS A 120 24.54 -15.34 4.76
N GLU A 121 25.84 -15.41 4.49
CA GLU A 121 26.35 -15.98 3.24
C GLU A 121 25.95 -17.45 3.06
N TYR A 122 25.90 -18.21 4.15
CA TYR A 122 25.43 -19.59 4.14
C TYR A 122 23.95 -19.68 3.78
N VAL A 123 23.10 -18.91 4.46
CA VAL A 123 21.65 -18.88 4.26
C VAL A 123 21.28 -18.38 2.87
N GLU A 124 21.99 -17.38 2.32
CA GLU A 124 21.76 -16.88 0.95
C GLU A 124 22.09 -17.93 -0.13
N LYS A 125 23.00 -18.86 0.15
CA LYS A 125 23.34 -19.98 -0.75
C LYS A 125 22.43 -21.19 -0.57
N LEU A 126 21.73 -21.27 0.55
CA LEU A 126 20.86 -22.38 0.92
C LEU A 126 19.48 -22.23 0.27
N SER A 127 19.11 -23.14 -0.62
CA SER A 127 17.72 -23.21 -1.10
C SER A 127 16.87 -23.99 -0.10
N LEU A 128 15.87 -23.33 0.44
CA LEU A 128 14.90 -23.91 1.37
C LEU A 128 13.62 -24.35 0.67
N LEU A 129 13.39 -23.90 -0.56
CA LEU A 129 12.23 -24.28 -1.35
C LEU A 129 12.05 -25.81 -1.41
N GLY A 130 10.89 -26.30 -0.98
CA GLY A 130 10.56 -27.73 -0.98
C GLY A 130 11.18 -28.53 0.17
N ARG A 131 11.94 -27.90 1.08
CA ARG A 131 12.50 -28.57 2.27
C ARG A 131 11.55 -28.49 3.46
N ARG A 132 11.59 -29.52 4.30
CA ARG A 132 10.94 -29.53 5.62
C ARG A 132 11.99 -29.31 6.69
N CYS A 133 11.89 -28.22 7.41
CA CYS A 133 12.85 -27.83 8.42
C CYS A 133 12.21 -27.78 9.81
N LEU A 134 12.97 -28.23 10.81
CA LEU A 134 12.58 -28.07 12.20
C LEU A 134 12.95 -26.66 12.69
N VAL A 135 11.95 -25.93 13.17
CA VAL A 135 12.10 -24.56 13.66
C VAL A 135 11.60 -24.48 15.09
N ILE A 136 12.38 -23.79 15.95
CA ILE A 136 12.00 -23.50 17.34
C ILE A 136 11.89 -21.97 17.48
N GLY A 137 10.78 -21.52 18.04
CA GLY A 137 10.49 -20.10 18.24
C GLY A 137 9.12 -19.85 18.84
N GLU A 138 8.71 -18.59 18.88
CA GLU A 138 7.45 -18.16 19.48
C GLU A 138 6.43 -17.72 18.43
N LEU A 139 5.15 -17.94 18.75
CA LEU A 139 4.03 -17.43 17.94
C LEU A 139 3.68 -16.01 18.36
N GLU A 140 3.73 -15.10 17.39
CA GLU A 140 3.31 -13.71 17.55
C GLU A 140 2.09 -13.43 16.67
N LYS A 141 1.07 -12.79 17.27
CA LYS A 141 -0.09 -12.32 16.50
C LYS A 141 0.33 -11.15 15.61
N PRO A 142 0.00 -11.17 14.31
CA PRO A 142 0.23 -10.03 13.44
C PRO A 142 -0.46 -8.76 13.96
N ALA A 143 0.23 -7.62 13.84
CA ALA A 143 -0.31 -6.32 14.22
C ALA A 143 -1.40 -5.86 13.24
N SER A 144 -2.46 -5.27 13.77
CA SER A 144 -3.52 -4.56 13.05
C SER A 144 -3.10 -3.12 12.75
N ALA A 145 -3.87 -2.45 11.87
CA ALA A 145 -3.69 -1.02 11.61
C ALA A 145 -4.07 -0.20 12.85
N ARG A 146 -3.12 0.61 13.32
CA ARG A 146 -3.25 1.47 14.51
C ARG A 146 -3.61 2.92 14.20
N ASN A 147 -3.58 3.30 12.92
CA ASN A 147 -4.02 4.59 12.42
C ASN A 147 -5.13 4.40 11.38
N GLU A 148 -6.07 5.32 11.31
CA GLU A 148 -7.18 5.31 10.36
C GLU A 148 -6.61 5.23 8.93
N PHE A 149 -7.12 4.28 8.15
CA PHE A 149 -6.76 4.04 6.74
C PHE A 149 -5.32 3.62 6.45
N ASN A 150 -4.46 3.42 7.46
CA ASN A 150 -3.16 2.80 7.23
C ASN A 150 -3.29 1.31 6.85
N PHE A 151 -2.20 0.76 6.31
CA PHE A 151 -2.14 -0.64 5.92
C PHE A 151 -2.37 -1.58 7.11
N ASP A 152 -3.36 -2.47 6.98
CA ASP A 152 -3.68 -3.48 7.99
C ASP A 152 -2.97 -4.80 7.66
N TYR A 153 -1.79 -5.00 8.27
CA TYR A 153 -0.97 -6.18 8.04
C TYR A 153 -1.65 -7.48 8.48
N LYS A 154 -2.37 -7.46 9.62
CA LYS A 154 -3.16 -8.61 10.08
C LYS A 154 -4.24 -8.99 9.08
N LYS A 155 -4.98 -8.02 8.55
CA LYS A 155 -5.99 -8.28 7.50
C LYS A 155 -5.35 -8.77 6.21
N TYR A 156 -4.21 -8.21 5.81
CA TYR A 156 -3.44 -8.68 4.66
C TYR A 156 -3.04 -10.16 4.80
N LEU A 157 -2.46 -10.56 5.93
CA LEU A 157 -2.10 -11.96 6.19
C LEU A 157 -3.33 -12.86 6.27
N TRP A 158 -4.41 -12.39 6.89
CA TRP A 158 -5.67 -13.14 6.97
C TRP A 158 -6.26 -13.42 5.58
N ASN A 159 -6.18 -12.47 4.66
CA ASN A 159 -6.57 -12.64 3.25
C ASN A 159 -5.71 -13.70 2.54
N HIS A 160 -4.46 -13.91 2.98
CA HIS A 160 -3.55 -14.95 2.48
C HIS A 160 -3.65 -16.27 3.27
N SER A 161 -4.63 -16.39 4.18
CA SER A 161 -4.82 -17.51 5.11
C SER A 161 -3.61 -17.79 6.00
N ILE A 162 -2.97 -16.70 6.47
CA ILE A 162 -1.89 -16.70 7.45
C ILE A 162 -2.39 -16.00 8.71
N TYR A 163 -2.27 -16.66 9.87
CA TYR A 163 -2.81 -16.15 11.14
C TYR A 163 -1.73 -15.82 12.18
N TRP A 164 -0.52 -16.33 11.98
CA TRP A 164 0.60 -16.21 12.92
C TRP A 164 1.91 -15.85 12.24
N ASN A 165 2.71 -15.08 12.97
CA ASN A 165 4.14 -14.94 12.74
C ASN A 165 4.87 -15.89 13.68
N VAL A 166 5.75 -16.74 13.15
CA VAL A 166 6.72 -17.49 13.95
C VAL A 166 8.02 -16.71 13.98
N LYS A 167 8.39 -16.23 15.16
CA LYS A 167 9.69 -15.61 15.42
C LYS A 167 10.64 -16.71 15.90
N ALA A 168 11.49 -17.17 15.00
CA ALA A 168 12.40 -18.27 15.27
C ALA A 168 13.65 -17.82 16.03
N ASP A 169 14.00 -18.57 17.08
CA ASP A 169 15.23 -18.38 17.86
C ASP A 169 16.37 -19.22 17.32
N THR A 170 16.02 -20.39 16.79
CA THR A 170 16.95 -21.33 16.15
C THR A 170 16.39 -21.83 14.83
N PHE A 171 17.24 -21.75 13.81
CA PHE A 171 17.02 -22.31 12.50
C PHE A 171 18.03 -23.45 12.31
N ILE A 172 17.59 -24.70 12.40
CA ILE A 172 18.48 -25.87 12.35
C ILE A 172 18.41 -26.49 10.95
N ASP A 173 19.20 -25.96 10.02
CA ASP A 173 19.27 -26.50 8.65
C ASP A 173 19.71 -27.98 8.62
N LYS A 174 20.55 -28.41 9.58
CA LYS A 174 20.97 -29.82 9.72
C LYS A 174 19.80 -30.80 9.92
N ASN A 175 18.63 -30.30 10.33
CA ASN A 175 17.40 -31.08 10.50
C ASN A 175 16.39 -30.81 9.37
N CYS A 176 16.83 -30.21 8.25
CA CYS A 176 16.02 -30.10 7.05
C CYS A 176 16.10 -31.39 6.26
N SER A 177 14.94 -31.96 5.92
CA SER A 177 14.83 -33.10 5.00
C SER A 177 14.21 -32.63 3.69
N ASP A 178 14.73 -33.13 2.57
CA ASP A 178 14.07 -32.95 1.28
C ASP A 178 12.68 -33.62 1.33
N SER A 179 11.67 -32.90 0.85
CA SER A 179 10.34 -33.48 0.67
C SER A 179 10.15 -33.95 -0.78
N SER A 180 9.14 -34.78 -1.02
CA SER A 180 8.79 -35.23 -2.38
C SER A 180 8.53 -34.00 -3.26
N VAL A 181 9.47 -33.68 -4.14
CA VAL A 181 9.41 -32.50 -5.01
C VAL A 181 8.38 -32.74 -6.10
N ASN A 182 7.26 -32.02 -6.06
CA ASN A 182 6.26 -32.07 -7.12
C ASN A 182 6.76 -31.30 -8.35
N LEU A 183 6.13 -31.52 -9.51
CA LEU A 183 6.49 -30.81 -10.75
C LEU A 183 6.48 -29.28 -10.59
N ILE A 184 5.53 -28.74 -9.83
CA ILE A 184 5.43 -27.30 -9.55
C ILE A 184 6.65 -26.82 -8.77
N ASP A 185 7.11 -27.58 -7.78
CA ASP A 185 8.26 -27.24 -6.96
C ASP A 185 9.54 -27.24 -7.81
N ARG A 186 9.68 -28.21 -8.73
CA ARG A 186 10.79 -28.21 -9.71
C ARG A 186 10.79 -26.94 -10.56
N ILE A 187 9.65 -26.54 -11.11
CA ILE A 187 9.53 -25.32 -11.91
C ILE A 187 9.89 -24.08 -11.06
N LYS A 188 9.50 -24.05 -9.79
CA LYS A 188 9.90 -22.97 -8.88
C LYS A 188 11.40 -22.97 -8.59
N THR A 189 12.05 -24.13 -8.47
CA THR A 189 13.50 -24.25 -8.33
C THR A 189 14.22 -23.72 -9.58
N GLU A 190 13.73 -24.04 -10.77
CA GLU A 190 14.26 -23.48 -12.02
C GLU A 190 14.08 -21.97 -12.11
N ARG A 191 12.92 -21.46 -11.67
CA ARG A 191 12.69 -20.00 -11.52
C ARG A 191 13.74 -19.37 -10.62
N GLN A 192 13.99 -19.93 -9.44
CA GLN A 192 15.00 -19.39 -8.52
C GLN A 192 16.41 -19.46 -9.09
N SER A 193 16.74 -20.54 -9.79
CA SER A 193 18.03 -20.68 -10.48
C SER A 193 18.21 -19.62 -11.56
N GLY A 194 17.16 -19.33 -12.33
CA GLY A 194 17.15 -18.25 -13.32
C GLY A 194 17.28 -16.86 -12.72
N ILE A 195 16.62 -16.59 -11.58
CA ILE A 195 16.77 -15.34 -10.82
C ILE A 195 18.22 -15.17 -10.37
N LYS A 196 18.81 -16.20 -9.76
CA LYS A 196 20.20 -16.19 -9.30
C LYS A 196 21.19 -16.00 -10.45
N TRP A 197 20.94 -16.63 -11.59
CA TRP A 197 21.76 -16.44 -12.79
C TRP A 197 21.79 -14.97 -13.25
N ILE A 198 20.63 -14.31 -13.32
CA ILE A 198 20.55 -12.88 -13.64
C ILE A 198 21.26 -12.05 -12.56
N GLN A 199 21.12 -12.42 -11.28
CA GLN A 199 21.77 -11.71 -10.18
C GLN A 199 23.30 -11.67 -10.30
N GLU A 200 23.89 -12.79 -10.74
CA GLU A 200 25.34 -12.97 -10.86
C GLU A 200 25.90 -12.43 -12.18
N LYS A 201 25.13 -12.47 -13.28
CA LYS A 201 25.64 -12.18 -14.64
C LYS A 201 25.19 -10.86 -15.24
N PHE A 202 24.07 -10.28 -14.82
CA PHE A 202 23.55 -9.05 -15.43
C PHE A 202 24.06 -7.80 -14.69
N SER A 203 24.19 -6.70 -15.42
CA SER A 203 24.57 -5.38 -14.91
C SER A 203 23.59 -4.87 -13.85
N LYS A 204 24.02 -3.87 -13.07
CA LYS A 204 23.19 -3.27 -12.00
C LYS A 204 21.93 -2.61 -12.57
N GLU A 205 22.04 -2.01 -13.74
CA GLU A 205 20.99 -1.25 -14.43
C GLU A 205 19.88 -2.17 -14.97
N THR A 206 20.24 -3.35 -15.51
CA THR A 206 19.27 -4.28 -16.11
C THR A 206 18.75 -5.35 -15.17
N LYS A 207 19.56 -5.80 -14.20
CA LYS A 207 19.24 -6.94 -13.32
C LYS A 207 17.84 -6.84 -12.69
N GLY A 208 17.52 -5.72 -12.04
CA GLY A 208 16.23 -5.55 -11.36
C GLY A 208 15.04 -5.58 -12.32
N VAL A 209 15.18 -4.92 -13.48
CA VAL A 209 14.14 -4.89 -14.52
C VAL A 209 13.97 -6.26 -15.19
N ALA A 210 15.06 -6.97 -15.46
CA ALA A 210 15.04 -8.31 -16.06
C ALA A 210 14.34 -9.32 -15.15
N ILE A 211 14.68 -9.34 -13.86
CA ILE A 211 14.04 -10.24 -12.88
C ILE A 211 12.54 -9.92 -12.75
N ALA A 212 12.16 -8.64 -12.73
CA ALA A 212 10.76 -8.23 -12.65
C ALA A 212 9.95 -8.66 -13.88
N LEU A 213 10.48 -8.46 -15.09
CA LEU A 213 9.76 -8.73 -16.33
C LEU A 213 9.77 -10.22 -16.73
N ILE A 214 10.85 -10.96 -16.44
CA ILE A 214 10.99 -12.37 -16.83
C ILE A 214 10.39 -13.30 -15.76
N PHE A 215 10.59 -13.01 -14.48
CA PHE A 215 10.21 -13.90 -13.37
C PHE A 215 9.13 -13.33 -12.44
N GLY A 216 8.68 -12.09 -12.68
CA GLY A 216 7.62 -11.46 -11.89
C GLY A 216 8.06 -11.02 -10.50
N ASP A 217 9.36 -10.88 -10.25
CA ASP A 217 9.92 -10.52 -8.94
C ASP A 217 10.56 -9.13 -8.94
N ARG A 218 10.09 -8.25 -8.05
CA ARG A 218 10.50 -6.84 -8.00
C ARG A 218 11.44 -6.52 -6.84
N GLN A 219 11.80 -7.50 -6.01
CA GLN A 219 12.53 -7.25 -4.76
C GLN A 219 13.91 -6.59 -4.95
N LEU A 220 14.54 -6.81 -6.10
CA LEU A 220 15.85 -6.25 -6.44
C LEU A 220 15.79 -4.94 -7.23
N MET A 221 14.61 -4.37 -7.46
CA MET A 221 14.51 -3.08 -8.10
C MET A 221 14.89 -1.95 -7.13
N ASP A 222 15.53 -0.92 -7.68
CA ASP A 222 15.79 0.33 -6.94
C ASP A 222 14.47 0.97 -6.51
N GLU A 223 14.38 1.34 -5.23
CA GLU A 223 13.16 1.89 -4.65
C GLU A 223 12.80 3.28 -5.21
N GLY A 224 13.80 4.11 -5.51
CA GLY A 224 13.59 5.41 -6.13
C GLY A 224 12.92 5.26 -7.50
N ILE A 225 13.36 4.28 -8.29
CA ILE A 225 12.72 3.91 -9.55
C ILE A 225 11.30 3.38 -9.31
N GLN A 226 11.10 2.45 -8.38
CA GLN A 226 9.77 1.89 -8.10
C GLN A 226 8.76 2.98 -7.69
N THR A 227 9.19 3.91 -6.83
CA THR A 227 8.38 5.06 -6.40
C THR A 227 8.04 5.97 -7.58
N ALA A 228 9.00 6.23 -8.47
CA ALA A 228 8.77 7.04 -9.65
C ALA A 228 7.77 6.38 -10.63
N PHE A 229 7.85 5.06 -10.82
CA PHE A 229 6.86 4.29 -11.59
C PHE A 229 5.46 4.36 -10.97
N GLN A 230 5.36 4.29 -9.64
CA GLN A 230 4.09 4.42 -8.93
C GLN A 230 3.49 5.81 -9.11
N ARG A 231 4.27 6.89 -8.95
CA ARG A 231 3.81 8.28 -9.14
C ARG A 231 3.37 8.57 -10.57
N LEU A 232 3.95 7.90 -11.56
CA LEU A 232 3.54 8.01 -12.96
C LEU A 232 2.41 7.05 -13.36
N GLY A 233 1.89 6.21 -12.45
CA GLY A 233 0.81 5.27 -12.75
C GLY A 233 1.22 4.06 -13.61
N ILE A 234 2.53 3.86 -13.83
CA ILE A 234 3.08 2.82 -14.72
C ILE A 234 3.71 1.63 -13.97
N ILE A 235 3.57 1.57 -12.64
CA ILE A 235 4.10 0.46 -11.80
C ILE A 235 3.59 -0.93 -12.24
N HIS A 236 2.42 -0.97 -12.88
CA HIS A 236 1.84 -2.20 -13.43
C HIS A 236 2.60 -2.74 -14.65
N LEU A 237 3.55 -2.00 -15.23
CA LEU A 237 4.46 -2.50 -16.27
C LEU A 237 5.56 -3.38 -15.69
N LEU A 238 5.96 -3.11 -14.45
CA LEU A 238 6.96 -3.90 -13.71
C LEU A 238 6.34 -5.16 -13.09
N ALA A 239 5.02 -5.21 -12.98
CA ALA A 239 4.30 -6.45 -12.75
C ALA A 239 3.94 -7.04 -14.12
N ILE A 240 4.18 -8.33 -14.34
CA ILE A 240 3.85 -8.97 -15.63
C ILE A 240 2.35 -8.78 -15.91
N SER A 241 2.07 -7.91 -16.88
CA SER A 241 0.71 -7.52 -17.26
C SER A 241 0.13 -8.45 -18.32
N GLY A 242 -1.18 -8.38 -18.53
CA GLY A 242 -1.83 -9.17 -19.58
C GLY A 242 -1.32 -8.84 -20.99
N SER A 243 -0.89 -7.60 -21.27
CA SER A 243 -0.34 -7.23 -22.57
C SER A 243 1.00 -7.92 -22.84
N HIS A 244 1.87 -8.02 -21.84
CA HIS A 244 3.13 -8.76 -21.94
C HIS A 244 2.88 -10.22 -22.33
N ILE A 245 1.92 -10.89 -21.68
CA ILE A 245 1.55 -12.28 -21.99
C ILE A 245 1.04 -12.43 -23.42
N ILE A 246 0.14 -11.55 -23.86
CA ILE A 246 -0.43 -11.61 -25.21
C ILE A 246 0.66 -11.39 -26.28
N ILE A 247 1.57 -10.45 -26.05
CA ILE A 247 2.69 -10.17 -26.97
C ILE A 247 3.65 -11.36 -27.03
N LEU A 248 4.01 -11.95 -25.88
CA LEU A 248 4.84 -13.16 -25.85
C LEU A 248 4.18 -14.31 -26.60
N ILE A 249 2.87 -14.54 -26.38
CA ILE A 249 2.10 -15.55 -27.12
C ILE A 249 2.19 -15.29 -28.63
N ALA A 250 2.01 -14.04 -29.06
CA ALA A 250 2.06 -13.67 -30.47
C ALA A 250 3.45 -13.92 -31.08
N ILE A 251 4.53 -13.52 -30.39
CA ILE A 251 5.91 -13.73 -30.82
C ILE A 251 6.22 -15.23 -30.95
N PHE A 252 5.98 -16.02 -29.90
CA PHE A 252 6.25 -17.46 -29.94
C PHE A 252 5.41 -18.19 -30.99
N TYR A 253 4.12 -17.86 -31.09
CA TYR A 253 3.25 -18.44 -32.10
C TYR A 253 3.72 -18.12 -33.53
N PHE A 254 4.11 -16.87 -33.79
CA PHE A 254 4.63 -16.45 -35.09
C PHE A 254 5.95 -17.16 -35.44
N LEU A 255 6.89 -17.23 -34.48
CA LEU A 255 8.17 -17.92 -34.68
C LEU A 255 7.97 -19.41 -34.97
N MET A 256 7.11 -20.10 -34.22
CA MET A 256 6.81 -21.52 -34.47
C MET A 256 6.30 -21.75 -35.90
N ILE A 257 5.38 -20.91 -36.38
CA ILE A 257 4.88 -21.00 -37.76
C ILE A 257 6.01 -20.76 -38.76
N ARG A 258 6.89 -19.79 -38.50
CA ARG A 258 8.03 -19.48 -39.38
C ARG A 258 9.03 -20.63 -39.46
N PHE A 259 9.20 -21.39 -38.38
CA PHE A 259 10.01 -22.62 -38.34
C PHE A 259 9.29 -23.86 -38.91
N GLY A 260 8.14 -23.69 -39.58
CA GLY A 260 7.43 -24.78 -40.26
C GLY A 260 6.50 -25.60 -39.36
N ILE A 261 6.26 -25.19 -38.11
CA ILE A 261 5.29 -25.84 -37.23
C ILE A 261 3.88 -25.47 -37.68
N THR A 262 3.01 -26.47 -37.88
CA THR A 262 1.62 -26.23 -38.29
C THR A 262 0.86 -25.45 -37.21
N LYS A 263 -0.13 -24.63 -37.60
CA LYS A 263 -0.94 -23.80 -36.68
C LYS A 263 -1.54 -24.62 -35.53
N GLU A 264 -2.01 -25.84 -35.80
CA GLU A 264 -2.60 -26.73 -34.79
C GLU A 264 -1.56 -27.28 -33.79
N LYS A 265 -0.37 -27.65 -34.28
CA LYS A 265 0.74 -28.08 -33.41
C LYS A 265 1.22 -26.91 -32.55
N ALA A 266 1.37 -25.71 -33.14
CA ALA A 266 1.74 -24.50 -32.42
C ALA A 266 0.75 -24.17 -31.29
N ILE A 267 -0.57 -24.22 -31.56
CA ILE A 267 -1.61 -24.04 -30.52
C ILE A 267 -1.46 -25.09 -29.41
N THR A 268 -1.21 -26.35 -29.77
CA THR A 268 -1.06 -27.44 -28.80
C THR A 268 0.16 -27.24 -27.90
N ILE A 269 1.29 -26.81 -28.49
CA ILE A 269 2.50 -26.47 -27.74
C ILE A 269 2.22 -25.30 -26.77
N MET A 270 1.54 -24.24 -27.23
CA MET A 270 1.19 -23.10 -26.36
C MET A 270 0.30 -23.51 -25.18
N LEU A 271 -0.64 -24.44 -25.38
CA LEU A 271 -1.50 -24.93 -24.30
C LEU A 271 -0.71 -25.63 -23.17
N ILE A 272 0.46 -26.19 -23.48
CA ILE A 272 1.35 -26.83 -22.51
C ILE A 272 2.31 -25.81 -21.89
N ILE A 273 2.89 -24.92 -22.69
CA ILE A 273 3.89 -23.95 -22.23
C ILE A 273 3.27 -22.87 -21.32
N LEU A 274 2.06 -22.40 -21.62
CA LEU A 274 1.47 -21.28 -20.90
C LEU A 274 1.23 -21.55 -19.40
N PRO A 275 0.70 -22.71 -18.98
CA PRO A 275 0.63 -23.06 -17.56
C PRO A 275 2.00 -23.12 -16.88
N VAL A 276 3.03 -23.66 -17.55
CA VAL A 276 4.40 -23.70 -17.02
C VAL A 276 4.95 -22.29 -16.83
N TYR A 277 4.75 -21.43 -17.83
CA TYR A 277 5.12 -20.02 -17.77
C TYR A 277 4.44 -19.30 -16.60
N ALA A 278 3.16 -19.58 -16.31
CA ALA A 278 2.47 -18.98 -15.17
C ALA A 278 3.15 -19.32 -13.83
N VAL A 279 3.66 -20.54 -13.68
CA VAL A 279 4.41 -20.98 -12.48
C VAL A 279 5.78 -20.31 -12.43
N LEU A 280 6.51 -20.26 -13.56
CA LEU A 280 7.81 -19.59 -13.67
C LEU A 280 7.76 -18.09 -13.33
N THR A 281 6.62 -17.46 -13.54
CA THR A 281 6.42 -16.02 -13.30
C THR A 281 5.79 -15.69 -11.95
N GLY A 282 5.66 -16.68 -11.05
CA GLY A 282 5.26 -16.47 -9.67
C GLY A 282 3.75 -16.44 -9.41
N LEU A 283 2.91 -16.88 -10.37
CA LEU A 283 1.47 -17.10 -10.17
C LEU A 283 0.69 -15.89 -9.63
N SER A 284 1.12 -14.66 -9.93
CA SER A 284 0.37 -13.47 -9.51
C SER A 284 -1.04 -13.46 -10.12
N PRO A 285 -2.04 -12.82 -9.49
CA PRO A 285 -3.42 -12.83 -9.99
C PRO A 285 -3.58 -12.30 -11.41
N SER A 286 -2.77 -11.31 -11.82
CA SER A 286 -2.76 -10.78 -13.19
C SER A 286 -2.29 -11.82 -14.22
N ILE A 287 -1.27 -12.61 -13.87
CA ILE A 287 -0.71 -13.69 -14.69
C ILE A 287 -1.72 -14.83 -14.83
N ILE A 288 -2.28 -15.31 -13.72
CA ILE A 288 -3.26 -16.40 -13.72
C ILE A 288 -4.44 -16.05 -14.63
N ARG A 289 -4.99 -14.83 -14.50
CA ARG A 289 -6.05 -14.35 -15.39
C ARG A 289 -5.60 -14.37 -16.86
N ALA A 290 -4.46 -13.75 -17.18
CA ALA A 290 -3.99 -13.60 -18.55
C ALA A 290 -3.67 -14.94 -19.24
N VAL A 291 -3.06 -15.87 -18.51
CA VAL A 291 -2.76 -17.22 -18.99
C VAL A 291 -4.04 -18.04 -19.13
N ALA A 292 -4.90 -18.08 -18.11
CA ALA A 292 -6.14 -18.87 -18.18
C ALA A 292 -7.07 -18.38 -19.29
N THR A 293 -7.23 -17.07 -19.45
CA THR A 293 -8.04 -16.50 -20.56
C THR A 293 -7.41 -16.81 -21.92
N SER A 294 -6.10 -16.69 -22.05
CA SER A 294 -5.37 -17.07 -23.28
C SER A 294 -5.54 -18.55 -23.63
N VAL A 295 -5.45 -19.44 -22.64
CA VAL A 295 -5.66 -20.89 -22.80
C VAL A 295 -7.08 -21.15 -23.34
N LEU A 296 -8.11 -20.52 -22.77
CA LEU A 296 -9.48 -20.67 -23.27
C LEU A 296 -9.65 -20.12 -24.69
N VAL A 297 -9.00 -19.02 -25.04
CA VAL A 297 -8.99 -18.47 -26.40
C VAL A 297 -8.32 -19.42 -27.39
N LEU A 298 -7.20 -20.05 -27.02
CA LEU A 298 -6.51 -21.04 -27.85
C LEU A 298 -7.35 -22.32 -28.03
N LEU A 299 -8.00 -22.79 -26.95
CA LEU A 299 -8.94 -23.91 -27.02
C LEU A 299 -10.13 -23.60 -27.93
N LYS A 300 -10.63 -22.35 -27.91
CA LYS A 300 -11.68 -21.87 -28.81
C LYS A 300 -11.28 -21.97 -30.29
N LEU A 301 -10.02 -21.74 -30.62
CA LEU A 301 -9.53 -21.88 -32.01
C LEU A 301 -9.52 -23.36 -32.44
N LYS A 302 -9.13 -24.26 -31.53
CA LYS A 302 -9.02 -25.72 -31.77
C LYS A 302 -10.36 -26.45 -31.77
N VAL A 303 -11.27 -26.10 -30.86
CA VAL A 303 -12.56 -26.80 -30.66
C VAL A 303 -13.71 -25.99 -31.27
N LYS A 304 -14.28 -26.47 -32.38
CA LYS A 304 -15.38 -25.79 -33.11
C LYS A 304 -16.56 -25.40 -32.20
N LYS A 305 -16.96 -26.28 -31.27
CA LYS A 305 -18.08 -26.03 -30.34
C LYS A 305 -17.87 -24.82 -29.42
N LEU A 306 -16.61 -24.48 -29.11
CA LEU A 306 -16.27 -23.36 -28.22
C LEU A 306 -16.25 -22.00 -28.94
N ARG A 307 -16.33 -21.98 -30.29
CA ARG A 307 -16.27 -20.75 -31.10
C ARG A 307 -17.42 -19.78 -30.83
N SER A 308 -18.56 -20.28 -30.35
CA SER A 308 -19.74 -19.49 -30.03
C SER A 308 -19.58 -18.62 -28.78
N PHE A 309 -18.63 -18.92 -27.88
CA PHE A 309 -18.46 -18.18 -26.64
C PHE A 309 -17.78 -16.81 -26.88
N PRO A 310 -18.38 -15.70 -26.43
CA PRO A 310 -17.77 -14.37 -26.49
C PRO A 310 -16.63 -14.23 -25.47
N SER A 311 -15.70 -13.30 -25.71
CA SER A 311 -14.52 -13.09 -24.85
C SER A 311 -14.87 -12.72 -23.40
N ILE A 312 -15.98 -12.00 -23.20
CA ILE A 312 -16.50 -11.65 -21.86
C ILE A 312 -16.91 -12.90 -21.09
N ASP A 313 -17.52 -13.89 -21.75
CA ASP A 313 -17.90 -15.15 -21.11
C ASP A 313 -16.66 -15.98 -20.73
N LEU A 314 -15.58 -15.93 -21.52
CA LEU A 314 -14.31 -16.57 -21.17
C LEU A 314 -13.70 -15.93 -19.92
N LEU A 315 -13.67 -14.58 -19.85
CA LEU A 315 -13.20 -13.87 -18.66
C LEU A 315 -14.06 -14.20 -17.42
N SER A 316 -15.38 -14.23 -17.60
CA SER A 316 -16.35 -14.52 -16.53
C SER A 316 -16.20 -15.96 -16.01
N PHE A 317 -15.91 -16.91 -16.90
CA PHE A 317 -15.61 -18.30 -16.53
C PHE A 317 -14.32 -18.40 -15.71
N VAL A 318 -13.24 -17.74 -16.16
CA VAL A 318 -11.97 -17.69 -15.41
C VAL A 318 -12.18 -17.04 -14.04
N PHE A 319 -12.96 -15.96 -13.97
CA PHE A 319 -13.29 -15.30 -12.70
C PHE A 319 -13.99 -16.26 -11.73
N LEU A 320 -15.08 -16.91 -12.17
CA LEU A 320 -15.84 -17.88 -11.36
C LEU A 320 -14.95 -19.03 -10.88
N PHE A 321 -14.15 -19.60 -11.77
CA PHE A 321 -13.22 -20.67 -11.42
C PHE A 321 -12.21 -20.20 -10.38
N TYR A 322 -11.60 -19.03 -10.60
CA TYR A 322 -10.56 -18.53 -9.71
C TYR A 322 -11.10 -18.26 -8.29
N ILE A 323 -12.21 -17.54 -8.16
CA ILE A 323 -12.79 -17.26 -6.83
C ILE A 323 -13.34 -18.53 -6.15
N PHE A 324 -13.72 -19.57 -6.90
CA PHE A 324 -14.17 -20.84 -6.32
C PHE A 324 -13.02 -21.59 -5.62
N PHE A 325 -11.84 -21.63 -6.25
CA PHE A 325 -10.66 -22.28 -5.67
C PHE A 325 -9.94 -21.42 -4.64
N GLN A 326 -9.94 -20.10 -4.82
CA GLN A 326 -9.34 -19.15 -3.89
C GLN A 326 -10.34 -18.04 -3.49
N PRO A 327 -11.25 -18.32 -2.55
CA PRO A 327 -12.26 -17.36 -2.07
C PRO A 327 -11.73 -15.97 -1.71
N LYS A 328 -10.60 -15.91 -0.99
CA LYS A 328 -10.06 -14.67 -0.45
C LYS A 328 -9.33 -13.80 -1.48
N VAL A 329 -9.15 -14.30 -2.72
CA VAL A 329 -8.50 -13.54 -3.80
C VAL A 329 -9.28 -12.27 -4.17
N ILE A 330 -10.57 -12.20 -3.83
CA ILE A 330 -11.40 -11.00 -4.04
C ILE A 330 -10.92 -9.78 -3.24
N PHE A 331 -10.06 -9.98 -2.24
CA PHE A 331 -9.43 -8.90 -1.46
C PHE A 331 -8.04 -8.51 -1.96
N ASP A 332 -7.50 -9.23 -2.95
CA ASP A 332 -6.23 -8.91 -3.56
C ASP A 332 -6.39 -7.75 -4.55
N VAL A 333 -5.62 -6.68 -4.35
CA VAL A 333 -5.68 -5.47 -5.19
C VAL A 333 -5.29 -5.78 -6.64
N GLY A 334 -4.31 -6.66 -6.87
CA GLY A 334 -3.88 -7.08 -8.20
C GLY A 334 -4.96 -7.84 -8.95
N PHE A 335 -5.70 -8.72 -8.27
CA PHE A 335 -6.88 -9.41 -8.81
C PHE A 335 -7.97 -8.42 -9.22
N ILE A 336 -8.37 -7.53 -8.29
CA ILE A 336 -9.43 -6.54 -8.53
C ILE A 336 -9.08 -5.66 -9.72
N LEU A 337 -7.88 -5.06 -9.73
CA LEU A 337 -7.43 -4.19 -10.83
C LEU A 337 -7.39 -4.94 -12.16
N SER A 338 -6.80 -6.16 -12.20
CA SER A 338 -6.59 -6.88 -13.45
C SER A 338 -7.89 -7.34 -14.11
N PHE A 339 -8.85 -7.86 -13.34
CA PHE A 339 -10.16 -8.27 -13.87
C PHE A 339 -11.01 -7.06 -14.26
N THR A 340 -10.96 -5.96 -13.49
CA THR A 340 -11.72 -4.73 -13.76
C THR A 340 -11.29 -4.11 -15.09
N VAL A 341 -9.99 -3.82 -15.26
CA VAL A 341 -9.47 -3.25 -16.52
C VAL A 341 -9.81 -4.15 -17.70
N CYS A 342 -9.60 -5.46 -17.57
CA CYS A 342 -9.91 -6.41 -18.65
C CYS A 342 -11.40 -6.44 -19.01
N LEU A 343 -12.30 -6.40 -18.01
CA LEU A 343 -13.74 -6.40 -18.25
C LEU A 343 -14.15 -5.13 -19.00
N PHE A 344 -13.71 -3.96 -18.53
CA PHE A 344 -14.09 -2.69 -19.16
C PHE A 344 -13.49 -2.52 -20.56
N LEU A 345 -12.25 -2.97 -20.80
CA LEU A 345 -11.67 -3.00 -22.15
C LEU A 345 -12.44 -3.94 -23.11
N LEU A 346 -12.91 -5.08 -22.62
CA LEU A 346 -13.74 -6.00 -23.43
C LEU A 346 -15.14 -5.44 -23.68
N LEU A 347 -15.75 -4.77 -22.69
CA LEU A 347 -17.04 -4.10 -22.87
C LEU A 347 -16.93 -2.93 -23.87
N SER A 348 -15.81 -2.22 -23.88
CA SER A 348 -15.56 -1.13 -24.83
C SER A 348 -14.99 -1.58 -26.18
N SER A 349 -14.90 -2.88 -26.46
CA SER A 349 -14.19 -3.37 -27.65
C SER A 349 -14.86 -2.96 -28.97
N SER A 350 -16.19 -2.94 -29.01
CA SER A 350 -16.98 -2.47 -30.17
C SER A 350 -16.75 -0.99 -30.45
N ILE A 351 -16.49 -0.21 -29.39
CA ILE A 351 -16.21 1.21 -29.46
C ILE A 351 -14.87 1.41 -30.16
N PHE A 352 -13.81 0.71 -29.74
CA PHE A 352 -12.47 0.82 -30.35
C PHE A 352 -12.45 0.59 -31.86
N ILE A 353 -13.21 -0.40 -32.34
CA ILE A 353 -13.25 -0.77 -33.77
C ILE A 353 -13.88 0.35 -34.61
N ASN A 354 -14.83 1.09 -34.04
CA ASN A 354 -15.58 2.15 -34.71
C ASN A 354 -15.00 3.55 -34.45
N LEU A 355 -13.89 3.67 -33.71
CA LEU A 355 -13.23 4.95 -33.47
C LEU A 355 -12.49 5.46 -34.72
N SER A 356 -12.28 6.78 -34.76
CA SER A 356 -11.55 7.52 -35.79
C SER A 356 -10.29 6.79 -36.32
N SER A 357 -9.99 6.96 -37.61
CA SER A 357 -8.76 6.46 -38.26
C SER A 357 -7.47 7.07 -37.70
N ASN A 358 -7.56 8.09 -36.84
CA ASN A 358 -6.40 8.73 -36.24
C ASN A 358 -5.77 7.85 -35.15
N ILE A 359 -4.47 7.59 -35.32
CA ILE A 359 -3.65 6.73 -34.44
C ILE A 359 -3.66 7.19 -32.98
N MET A 360 -3.71 8.51 -32.72
CA MET A 360 -3.64 9.07 -31.37
C MET A 360 -4.86 8.67 -30.54
N TYR A 361 -6.06 8.70 -31.12
CA TYR A 361 -7.28 8.25 -30.45
C TYR A 361 -7.24 6.75 -30.13
N ARG A 362 -6.66 5.94 -31.03
CA ARG A 362 -6.51 4.49 -30.81
C ARG A 362 -5.55 4.13 -29.68
N LEU A 363 -4.57 5.00 -29.38
CA LEU A 363 -3.63 4.80 -28.26
C LEU A 363 -4.17 5.38 -26.94
N LEU A 364 -4.78 6.57 -26.97
CA LEU A 364 -5.25 7.25 -25.77
C LEU A 364 -6.52 6.61 -25.18
N PHE A 365 -7.47 6.20 -26.02
CA PHE A 365 -8.78 5.76 -25.51
C PHE A 365 -8.71 4.47 -24.66
N PRO A 366 -7.97 3.40 -25.03
CA PRO A 366 -7.81 2.23 -24.16
C PRO A 366 -7.13 2.56 -22.82
N THR A 367 -6.19 3.49 -22.84
CA THR A 367 -5.49 3.98 -21.65
C THR A 367 -6.46 4.72 -20.73
N PHE A 368 -7.29 5.60 -21.28
CA PHE A 368 -8.36 6.28 -20.55
C PHE A 368 -9.37 5.31 -19.95
N VAL A 369 -9.86 4.32 -20.73
CA VAL A 369 -10.79 3.29 -20.24
C VAL A 369 -10.18 2.54 -19.06
N SER A 370 -8.90 2.16 -19.19
CA SER A 370 -8.19 1.43 -18.14
C SER A 370 -8.13 2.25 -16.86
N GLU A 371 -7.64 3.49 -16.92
CA GLU A 371 -7.51 4.39 -15.76
C GLU A 371 -8.88 4.72 -15.13
N PHE A 372 -9.87 5.09 -15.94
CA PHE A 372 -11.18 5.48 -15.43
C PHE A 372 -11.92 4.32 -14.76
N SER A 373 -11.76 3.10 -15.27
CA SER A 373 -12.39 1.90 -14.68
C SER A 373 -11.86 1.57 -13.29
N VAL A 374 -10.61 1.90 -12.99
CA VAL A 374 -9.97 1.59 -11.70
C VAL A 374 -9.90 2.76 -10.73
N LEU A 375 -10.30 3.95 -11.16
CA LEU A 375 -10.30 5.16 -10.33
C LEU A 375 -10.89 4.97 -8.91
N PRO A 376 -12.09 4.36 -8.71
CA PRO A 376 -12.61 4.10 -7.36
C PRO A 376 -11.69 3.21 -6.51
N ILE A 377 -10.99 2.26 -7.14
CA ILE A 377 -10.08 1.33 -6.46
C ILE A 377 -8.80 2.06 -6.10
N ILE A 378 -8.20 2.81 -7.04
CA ILE A 378 -6.97 3.57 -6.78
C ILE A 378 -7.18 4.57 -5.64
N LEU A 379 -8.30 5.31 -5.63
CA LEU A 379 -8.60 6.26 -4.57
C LEU A 379 -8.88 5.61 -3.21
N SER A 380 -9.30 4.34 -3.18
CA SER A 380 -9.55 3.61 -1.93
C SER A 380 -8.28 3.04 -1.29
N TYR A 381 -7.24 2.76 -2.08
CA TYR A 381 -6.01 2.11 -1.63
C TYR A 381 -4.78 3.04 -1.63
N PHE A 382 -4.67 3.96 -2.59
CA PHE A 382 -3.50 4.81 -2.78
C PHE A 382 -3.76 6.30 -2.54
N TYR A 383 -5.04 6.71 -2.46
CA TYR A 383 -5.48 8.07 -2.10
C TYR A 383 -5.02 9.20 -3.04
N GLU A 384 -4.41 8.85 -4.17
CA GLU A 384 -3.88 9.80 -5.15
C GLU A 384 -4.13 9.34 -6.60
N ILE A 385 -4.19 10.29 -7.52
CA ILE A 385 -4.34 10.04 -8.96
C ILE A 385 -3.05 10.44 -9.69
N PRO A 386 -2.43 9.52 -10.45
CA PRO A 386 -1.28 9.84 -11.31
C PRO A 386 -1.75 10.59 -12.57
N THR A 387 -1.57 11.91 -12.62
CA THR A 387 -2.08 12.77 -13.71
C THR A 387 -1.37 12.52 -15.04
N LEU A 388 -0.09 12.15 -14.97
CA LEU A 388 0.74 11.85 -16.13
C LEU A 388 0.57 10.40 -16.62
N SER A 389 -0.27 9.58 -15.97
CA SER A 389 -0.49 8.16 -16.30
C SER A 389 -0.87 7.97 -17.76
N LEU A 390 -1.77 8.78 -18.32
CA LEU A 390 -2.19 8.64 -19.70
C LEU A 390 -1.02 8.80 -20.69
N LEU A 391 -0.21 9.84 -20.51
CA LEU A 391 0.95 10.12 -21.38
C LEU A 391 2.08 9.11 -21.15
N ALA A 392 2.34 8.76 -19.89
CA ALA A 392 3.35 7.78 -19.53
C ALA A 392 3.01 6.40 -20.12
N ASN A 393 1.75 5.97 -20.06
CA ASN A 393 1.32 4.68 -20.61
C ASN A 393 1.45 4.60 -22.13
N VAL A 394 1.13 5.67 -22.88
CA VAL A 394 1.31 5.69 -24.34
C VAL A 394 2.77 5.47 -24.74
N LEU A 395 3.72 5.99 -23.97
CA LEU A 395 5.15 5.84 -24.22
C LEU A 395 5.71 4.52 -23.67
N TYR A 396 5.41 4.20 -22.41
CA TYR A 396 6.10 3.14 -21.67
C TYR A 396 5.51 1.76 -21.88
N ILE A 397 4.21 1.61 -22.19
CA ILE A 397 3.64 0.30 -22.54
C ILE A 397 4.37 -0.32 -23.74
N PRO A 398 4.45 0.35 -24.91
CA PRO A 398 5.15 -0.23 -26.07
C PRO A 398 6.65 -0.38 -25.81
N PHE A 399 7.28 0.58 -25.13
CA PHE A 399 8.70 0.48 -24.79
C PHE A 399 9.01 -0.77 -23.97
N TYR A 400 8.30 -0.99 -22.85
CA TYR A 400 8.55 -2.16 -22.01
C TYR A 400 8.09 -3.48 -22.65
N SER A 401 6.93 -3.48 -23.32
CA SER A 401 6.34 -4.71 -23.82
C SER A 401 6.94 -5.19 -25.14
N ILE A 402 7.35 -4.29 -26.04
CA ILE A 402 7.81 -4.61 -27.39
C ILE A 402 9.34 -4.55 -27.50
N ILE A 403 10.00 -3.69 -26.73
CA ILE A 403 11.45 -3.50 -26.81
C ILE A 403 12.15 -4.20 -25.64
N VAL A 404 11.89 -3.77 -24.41
CA VAL A 404 12.66 -4.20 -23.23
C VAL A 404 12.46 -5.70 -22.95
N LEU A 405 11.21 -6.15 -22.80
CA LEU A 405 10.94 -7.56 -22.44
C LEU A 405 11.48 -8.55 -23.49
N PRO A 406 11.19 -8.43 -24.80
CA PRO A 406 11.72 -9.36 -25.78
C PRO A 406 13.24 -9.37 -25.84
N TYR A 407 13.89 -8.20 -25.74
CA TYR A 407 15.34 -8.11 -25.74
C TYR A 407 15.98 -8.79 -24.53
N LEU A 408 15.48 -8.51 -23.32
CA LEU A 408 16.00 -9.12 -22.10
C LEU A 408 15.77 -10.63 -22.08
N LEU A 409 14.66 -11.11 -22.64
CA LEU A 409 14.40 -12.54 -22.80
C LEU A 409 15.42 -13.20 -23.75
N ILE A 410 15.75 -12.54 -24.88
CA ILE A 410 16.76 -13.03 -25.83
C ILE A 410 18.14 -13.06 -25.15
N VAL A 411 18.54 -11.98 -24.49
CA VAL A 411 19.84 -11.92 -23.79
C VAL A 411 19.90 -12.96 -22.68
N PHE A 412 18.81 -13.16 -21.93
CA PHE A 412 18.74 -14.22 -20.92
C PHE A 412 18.95 -15.61 -21.52
N VAL A 413 18.30 -15.95 -22.64
CA VAL A 413 18.51 -17.24 -23.29
C VAL A 413 19.95 -17.36 -23.84
N LEU A 414 20.47 -16.32 -24.50
CA LEU A 414 21.84 -16.31 -25.04
C LEU A 414 22.91 -16.40 -23.95
N SER A 415 22.63 -15.88 -22.76
CA SER A 415 23.56 -15.88 -21.64
C SER A 415 24.00 -17.29 -21.23
N PHE A 416 23.17 -18.31 -21.44
CA PHE A 416 23.52 -19.71 -21.19
C PHE A 416 24.50 -20.29 -22.21
N PHE A 417 24.53 -19.76 -23.44
CA PHE A 417 25.35 -20.28 -24.54
C PHE A 417 26.65 -19.51 -24.72
N VAL A 418 26.62 -18.18 -24.55
CA VAL A 418 27.76 -17.27 -24.76
C VAL A 418 27.97 -16.35 -23.56
N PRO A 419 28.28 -16.89 -22.37
CA PRO A 419 28.36 -16.10 -21.15
C PRO A 419 29.41 -14.99 -21.18
N PHE A 420 30.48 -15.15 -21.97
CA PHE A 420 31.53 -14.15 -22.17
C PHE A 420 31.09 -12.92 -22.98
N MET A 421 29.96 -12.99 -23.70
CA MET A 421 29.42 -11.87 -24.49
C MET A 421 28.35 -11.07 -23.76
N ILE A 422 27.95 -11.47 -22.54
CA ILE A 422 26.79 -10.88 -21.84
C ILE A 422 26.95 -9.38 -21.67
N ASP A 423 28.11 -8.90 -21.25
CA ASP A 423 28.35 -7.46 -21.03
C ASP A 423 28.17 -6.64 -22.32
N ILE A 424 28.65 -7.16 -23.45
CA ILE A 424 28.49 -6.53 -24.78
C ILE A 424 27.02 -6.56 -25.20
N LEU A 425 26.32 -7.67 -24.95
CA LEU A 425 24.91 -7.84 -25.25
C LEU A 425 24.01 -6.99 -24.33
N LEU A 426 24.44 -6.60 -23.14
CA LEU A 426 23.66 -5.76 -22.23
C LEU A 426 23.92 -4.27 -22.42
N LEU A 427 25.11 -3.88 -22.88
CA LEU A 427 25.52 -2.48 -23.03
C LEU A 427 24.47 -1.58 -23.72
N PRO A 428 23.84 -1.97 -24.85
CA PRO A 428 22.81 -1.13 -25.47
C PRO A 428 21.60 -0.90 -24.56
N MET A 429 21.17 -1.95 -23.85
CA MET A 429 20.01 -1.87 -22.96
C MET A 429 20.33 -1.12 -21.67
N ASP A 430 21.54 -1.25 -21.13
CA ASP A 430 22.01 -0.48 -19.97
C ASP A 430 21.93 1.02 -20.24
N VAL A 431 22.40 1.45 -21.40
CA VAL A 431 22.33 2.85 -21.83
C VAL A 431 20.88 3.32 -21.95
N ILE A 432 20.04 2.55 -22.66
CA ILE A 432 18.64 2.87 -22.88
C ILE A 432 17.87 2.96 -21.55
N LEU A 433 18.01 1.97 -20.66
CA LEU A 433 17.35 1.95 -19.36
C LEU A 433 17.88 3.07 -18.45
N SER A 434 19.18 3.38 -18.48
CA SER A 434 19.75 4.49 -17.72
C SER A 434 19.13 5.85 -18.11
N TYR A 435 18.93 6.11 -19.40
CA TYR A 435 18.23 7.31 -19.87
C TYR A 435 16.74 7.27 -19.52
N SER A 436 16.08 6.12 -19.70
CA SER A 436 14.68 5.93 -19.32
C SER A 436 14.46 6.21 -17.84
N ASN A 437 15.28 5.64 -16.95
CA ASN A 437 15.18 5.82 -15.50
C ASN A 437 15.36 7.29 -15.11
N ARG A 438 16.34 7.99 -15.72
CA ARG A 438 16.53 9.43 -15.51
C ARG A 438 15.30 10.24 -15.95
N LEU A 439 14.67 9.89 -17.08
CA LEU A 439 13.45 10.54 -17.55
C LEU A 439 12.27 10.28 -16.61
N ILE A 440 12.06 9.04 -16.16
CA ILE A 440 11.00 8.66 -15.23
C ILE A 440 11.14 9.43 -13.90
N ILE A 441 12.36 9.49 -13.34
CA ILE A 441 12.62 10.24 -12.10
C ILE A 441 12.28 11.72 -12.29
N ARG A 442 12.73 12.35 -13.39
CA ARG A 442 12.42 13.76 -13.69
C ARG A 442 10.91 14.01 -13.82
N LEU A 443 10.22 13.19 -14.61
CA LEU A 443 8.76 13.31 -14.79
C LEU A 443 8.00 13.11 -13.47
N SER A 444 8.45 12.18 -12.62
CA SER A 444 7.82 11.92 -11.32
C SER A 444 8.00 13.07 -10.33
N SER A 445 9.09 13.84 -10.45
CA SER A 445 9.40 14.99 -9.59
C SER A 445 8.56 16.25 -9.92
N PHE A 446 7.82 16.24 -11.03
CA PHE A 446 6.97 17.36 -11.42
C PHE A 446 5.89 17.64 -10.36
N PRO A 447 5.64 18.90 -9.94
CA PRO A 447 4.75 19.25 -8.82
C PRO A 447 3.31 18.75 -8.94
N PHE A 448 2.87 18.40 -10.14
CA PHE A 448 1.52 17.91 -10.41
C PHE A 448 1.51 16.48 -10.96
N SER A 449 2.59 15.71 -10.83
CA SER A 449 2.65 14.30 -11.29
C SER A 449 1.56 13.44 -10.64
N THR A 450 1.20 13.76 -9.40
CA THR A 450 0.13 13.13 -8.64
C THR A 450 -0.77 14.19 -8.01
N ILE A 451 -2.08 13.94 -7.95
CA ILE A 451 -3.03 14.74 -7.16
C ILE A 451 -3.50 13.90 -5.98
N ILE A 452 -3.27 14.39 -4.76
CA ILE A 452 -3.73 13.76 -3.52
C ILE A 452 -5.17 14.18 -3.27
N LEU A 453 -6.10 13.22 -3.21
CA LEU A 453 -7.52 13.47 -2.99
C LEU A 453 -8.05 12.83 -1.70
N GLY A 454 -7.29 11.93 -1.09
CA GLY A 454 -7.78 11.19 0.07
C GLY A 454 -8.78 10.11 -0.28
N LYS A 455 -9.19 9.40 0.76
CA LYS A 455 -10.21 8.38 0.66
C LYS A 455 -11.57 9.05 0.39
N PRO A 456 -12.27 8.70 -0.69
CA PRO A 456 -13.58 9.27 -0.98
C PRO A 456 -14.58 8.85 0.11
N SER A 457 -15.54 9.72 0.43
CA SER A 457 -16.67 9.35 1.28
C SER A 457 -17.45 8.18 0.67
N ASN A 458 -18.16 7.41 1.48
CA ASN A 458 -18.93 6.26 0.97
C ASN A 458 -19.93 6.64 -0.13
N ILE A 459 -20.51 7.85 -0.05
CA ILE A 459 -21.43 8.39 -1.06
C ILE A 459 -20.68 8.70 -2.36
N LEU A 460 -19.54 9.38 -2.26
CA LEU A 460 -18.76 9.72 -3.45
C LEU A 460 -18.14 8.47 -4.10
N LEU A 461 -17.70 7.51 -3.30
CA LEU A 461 -17.22 6.20 -3.75
C LEU A 461 -18.31 5.46 -4.55
N PHE A 462 -19.56 5.51 -4.09
CA PHE A 462 -20.70 4.95 -4.83
C PHE A 462 -20.83 5.60 -6.22
N PHE A 463 -20.72 6.93 -6.33
CA PHE A 463 -20.73 7.62 -7.62
C PHE A 463 -19.52 7.27 -8.49
N TYR A 464 -18.33 7.13 -7.91
CA TYR A 464 -17.15 6.66 -8.65
C TYR A 464 -17.32 5.24 -9.19
N LEU A 465 -18.01 4.35 -8.47
CA LEU A 465 -18.32 2.99 -8.95
C LEU A 465 -19.37 2.98 -10.07
N LEU A 466 -20.37 3.86 -10.00
CA LEU A 466 -21.41 3.96 -11.03
C LEU A 466 -20.94 4.66 -12.31
N ALA A 467 -20.03 5.62 -12.20
CA ALA A 467 -19.65 6.49 -13.30
C ALA A 467 -19.08 5.77 -14.53
N PRO A 468 -18.15 4.79 -14.41
CA PRO A 468 -17.72 4.00 -15.56
C PRO A 468 -18.88 3.26 -16.23
N ILE A 469 -19.79 2.67 -15.47
CA ILE A 469 -20.93 1.91 -16.00
C ILE A 469 -21.86 2.84 -16.81
N ILE A 470 -22.19 4.02 -16.25
CA ILE A 470 -23.03 5.02 -16.92
C ILE A 470 -22.34 5.55 -18.17
N PHE A 471 -21.04 5.86 -18.07
CA PHE A 471 -20.23 6.33 -19.20
C PHE A 471 -20.29 5.37 -20.37
N PHE A 472 -19.98 4.09 -20.17
CA PHE A 472 -19.97 3.11 -21.27
C PHE A 472 -21.36 2.85 -21.84
N TYR A 473 -22.39 2.77 -21.00
CA TYR A 473 -23.77 2.60 -21.45
C TYR A 473 -24.22 3.76 -22.36
N GLN A 474 -23.93 5.00 -21.96
CA GLN A 474 -24.30 6.18 -22.75
C GLN A 474 -23.44 6.32 -24.01
N PHE A 475 -22.15 6.01 -23.91
CA PHE A 475 -21.24 6.05 -25.05
C PHE A 475 -21.69 5.07 -26.14
N GLU A 476 -22.10 3.86 -25.76
CA GLU A 476 -22.62 2.85 -26.71
C GLU A 476 -23.97 3.29 -27.32
N LYS A 477 -24.90 3.78 -26.49
CA LYS A 477 -26.26 4.15 -26.94
C LYS A 477 -26.30 5.37 -27.86
N ASN A 478 -25.50 6.39 -27.60
CA ASN A 478 -25.66 7.69 -28.22
C ASN A 478 -24.66 7.90 -29.37
N ASN A 479 -25.08 7.87 -30.64
CA ASN A 479 -24.19 8.05 -31.81
C ASN A 479 -23.84 9.51 -32.17
N SER A 480 -24.27 10.49 -31.37
CA SER A 480 -24.09 11.92 -31.63
C SER A 480 -22.73 12.47 -31.14
N SER A 481 -22.30 13.63 -31.66
CA SER A 481 -21.16 14.42 -31.17
C SER A 481 -21.24 14.75 -29.67
N SER A 482 -22.41 14.64 -29.05
CA SER A 482 -22.62 14.79 -27.60
C SER A 482 -21.89 13.74 -26.74
N ARG A 483 -21.33 12.67 -27.31
CA ARG A 483 -20.48 11.69 -26.60
C ARG A 483 -19.31 12.32 -25.84
N ILE A 484 -18.76 13.41 -26.36
CA ILE A 484 -17.60 14.07 -25.78
C ILE A 484 -17.87 14.61 -24.36
N TYR A 485 -19.13 14.97 -24.05
CA TYR A 485 -19.50 15.46 -22.73
C TYR A 485 -19.35 14.40 -21.64
N PHE A 486 -19.51 13.12 -21.96
CA PHE A 486 -19.35 12.04 -20.98
C PHE A 486 -17.89 11.83 -20.56
N LEU A 487 -16.90 12.26 -21.36
CA LEU A 487 -15.50 12.24 -20.97
C LEU A 487 -15.20 13.14 -19.75
N PHE A 488 -16.09 14.10 -19.45
CA PHE A 488 -15.96 14.99 -18.31
C PHE A 488 -16.54 14.41 -17.00
N ILE A 489 -17.25 13.28 -17.01
CA ILE A 489 -17.77 12.65 -15.78
C ILE A 489 -16.66 12.44 -14.72
N PRO A 490 -15.52 11.78 -15.03
CA PRO A 490 -14.45 11.62 -14.06
C PRO A 490 -13.92 12.95 -13.52
N ILE A 491 -13.82 13.97 -14.38
CA ILE A 491 -13.37 15.30 -13.99
C ILE A 491 -14.34 15.93 -12.99
N ILE A 492 -15.65 15.82 -13.23
CA ILE A 492 -16.69 16.34 -12.33
C ILE A 492 -16.61 15.66 -10.96
N LEU A 493 -16.44 14.33 -10.92
CA LEU A 493 -16.33 13.60 -9.65
C LEU A 493 -15.06 13.98 -8.88
N VAL A 494 -13.94 14.12 -9.57
CA VAL A 494 -12.69 14.60 -8.97
C VAL A 494 -12.87 16.01 -8.42
N LEU A 495 -13.50 16.92 -9.17
CA LEU A 495 -13.81 18.27 -8.70
C LEU A 495 -14.74 18.26 -7.49
N MET A 496 -15.77 17.42 -7.48
CA MET A 496 -16.64 17.23 -6.33
C MET A 496 -15.86 16.76 -5.09
N GLN A 497 -14.89 15.85 -5.26
CA GLN A 497 -14.02 15.42 -4.16
C GLN A 497 -13.14 16.56 -3.65
N VAL A 498 -12.47 17.27 -4.56
CA VAL A 498 -11.60 18.41 -4.21
C VAL A 498 -12.40 19.47 -3.45
N MET A 499 -13.59 19.84 -3.95
CA MET A 499 -14.46 20.79 -3.29
C MET A 499 -14.98 20.27 -1.95
N GLY A 500 -15.36 18.99 -1.86
CA GLY A 500 -15.81 18.37 -0.60
C GLY A 500 -14.74 18.34 0.48
N ASN A 501 -13.48 18.12 0.09
CA ASN A 501 -12.34 18.17 1.00
C ASN A 501 -12.00 19.61 1.43
N TYR A 502 -12.13 20.57 0.52
CA TYR A 502 -11.85 21.98 0.78
C TYR A 502 -12.91 22.61 1.70
N TYR A 503 -14.19 22.35 1.45
CA TYR A 503 -15.30 22.92 2.23
C TYR A 503 -15.76 22.02 3.39
N HIS A 504 -14.90 21.13 3.87
CA HIS A 504 -15.24 20.25 4.98
C HIS A 504 -15.51 21.06 6.25
N SER A 505 -16.70 20.91 6.84
CA SER A 505 -17.16 21.72 7.98
C SER A 505 -16.58 21.31 9.32
N GLU A 506 -15.96 20.14 9.39
CA GLU A 506 -15.37 19.59 10.61
C GLU A 506 -13.87 19.84 10.66
N GLY A 507 -13.37 20.15 11.86
CA GLY A 507 -11.95 20.13 12.16
C GLY A 507 -11.59 18.88 12.96
N GLU A 508 -10.30 18.57 13.02
CA GLU A 508 -9.78 17.46 13.83
C GLU A 508 -8.43 17.79 14.47
N VAL A 509 -8.21 17.22 15.66
CA VAL A 509 -6.89 17.12 16.30
C VAL A 509 -6.60 15.64 16.47
N SER A 510 -5.59 15.11 15.78
CA SER A 510 -5.26 13.69 15.72
C SER A 510 -3.86 13.45 16.26
N PHE A 511 -3.75 12.65 17.32
CA PHE A 511 -2.49 12.10 17.81
C PHE A 511 -2.26 10.80 17.07
N ILE A 512 -1.35 10.84 16.11
CA ILE A 512 -1.06 9.72 15.21
C ILE A 512 -0.16 8.74 15.95
N ASP A 513 -0.48 7.45 15.90
CA ASP A 513 0.37 6.40 16.44
C ASP A 513 1.57 6.16 15.52
N VAL A 514 2.67 6.82 15.84
CA VAL A 514 3.97 6.70 15.16
C VAL A 514 4.91 5.71 15.86
N GLY A 515 4.40 4.94 16.83
CA GLY A 515 5.25 4.18 17.75
C GLY A 515 5.82 5.09 18.84
N GLN A 516 7.12 5.00 19.09
CA GLN A 516 7.78 5.88 20.05
C GLN A 516 8.02 7.25 19.39
N GLY A 517 7.41 8.30 19.93
CA GLY A 517 7.54 9.66 19.41
C GLY A 517 6.21 10.40 19.29
N ASP A 518 6.27 11.63 18.80
CA ASP A 518 5.11 12.50 18.59
C ASP A 518 4.81 12.73 17.11
N SER A 519 3.53 12.66 16.75
CA SER A 519 3.03 13.35 15.56
C SER A 519 1.56 13.73 15.74
N ILE A 520 1.28 15.02 15.67
CA ILE A 520 -0.04 15.59 15.97
C ILE A 520 -0.51 16.41 14.79
N LEU A 521 -1.55 15.94 14.12
CA LEU A 521 -2.22 16.66 13.05
C LEU A 521 -3.30 17.57 13.63
N ILE A 522 -3.29 18.85 13.27
CA ILE A 522 -4.37 19.80 13.54
C ILE A 522 -4.91 20.26 12.19
N LYS A 523 -6.16 19.89 11.90
CA LYS A 523 -6.90 20.33 10.72
C LYS A 523 -8.04 21.24 11.17
N LEU A 524 -7.99 22.50 10.78
CA LEU A 524 -9.07 23.44 11.05
C LEU A 524 -10.22 23.29 10.02
N PRO A 525 -11.47 23.62 10.41
CA PRO A 525 -12.61 23.59 9.50
C PRO A 525 -12.37 24.45 8.25
N GLN A 526 -13.05 24.10 7.15
CA GLN A 526 -13.04 24.86 5.89
C GLN A 526 -11.63 25.10 5.32
N HIS A 527 -10.70 24.17 5.60
CA HIS A 527 -9.33 24.23 5.11
C HIS A 527 -8.55 25.50 5.53
N GLN A 528 -8.97 26.13 6.65
CA GLN A 528 -8.37 27.38 7.17
C GLN A 528 -6.90 27.21 7.62
N GLY A 529 -6.52 25.99 8.01
CA GLY A 529 -5.15 25.67 8.38
C GLY A 529 -4.95 24.17 8.61
N ILE A 530 -3.84 23.65 8.11
CA ILE A 530 -3.34 22.29 8.35
C ILE A 530 -1.96 22.38 8.97
N TYR A 531 -1.84 21.89 10.20
CA TYR A 531 -0.60 21.90 10.97
C TYR A 531 -0.22 20.49 11.36
N LEU A 532 1.07 20.19 11.24
CA LEU A 532 1.64 18.96 11.76
C LEU A 532 2.67 19.34 12.81
N ILE A 533 2.44 18.93 14.06
CA ILE A 533 3.41 19.08 15.15
C ILE A 533 4.14 17.75 15.26
N ASP A 534 5.43 17.77 15.00
CA ASP A 534 6.33 16.61 14.98
C ASP A 534 5.89 15.49 14.00
N THR A 535 6.81 14.57 13.76
CA THR A 535 6.76 13.59 12.68
C THR A 535 7.14 12.18 13.11
N GLY A 536 7.33 11.95 14.41
CA GLY A 536 7.86 10.70 14.92
C GLY A 536 9.25 10.39 14.35
N GLY A 537 9.72 9.18 14.61
CA GLY A 537 10.90 8.67 13.92
C GLY A 537 11.16 7.21 14.23
N THR A 538 12.02 6.62 13.40
CA THR A 538 12.49 5.25 13.62
C THR A 538 13.85 5.32 14.28
N ILE A 539 13.95 4.80 15.50
CA ILE A 539 15.23 4.70 16.21
C ILE A 539 16.00 3.53 15.58
N GLU A 540 16.88 3.85 14.64
CA GLU A 540 17.85 2.90 14.11
C GLU A 540 19.12 2.91 14.97
N PHE A 541 19.54 1.73 15.42
CA PHE A 541 20.81 1.57 16.12
C PHE A 541 21.92 1.30 15.10
N ASP A 542 23.16 1.63 15.45
CA ASP A 542 24.32 1.34 14.62
C ASP A 542 24.37 -0.15 14.27
N LYS A 543 24.33 -0.40 12.97
CA LYS A 543 24.33 -1.73 12.36
C LYS A 543 25.48 -1.85 11.38
N GLU A 544 26.10 -3.02 11.37
CA GLU A 544 27.10 -3.36 10.35
C GLU A 544 26.46 -3.40 8.96
N LYS A 545 27.25 -3.18 7.91
CA LYS A 545 26.74 -3.07 6.54
C LYS A 545 25.89 -4.29 6.13
N TRP A 546 26.27 -5.50 6.54
CA TRP A 546 25.53 -6.72 6.20
C TRP A 546 24.17 -6.84 6.91
N GLN A 547 23.97 -6.15 8.05
CA GLN A 547 22.73 -6.14 8.83
C GLN A 547 21.72 -5.09 8.33
N LYS A 548 22.19 -4.14 7.50
CA LYS A 548 21.33 -3.09 6.96
C LYS A 548 20.37 -3.67 5.93
N ARG A 549 19.09 -3.31 6.07
CA ARG A 549 18.03 -3.71 5.16
C ARG A 549 18.04 -2.84 3.92
N ASN A 550 17.57 -3.37 2.81
CA ASN A 550 17.44 -2.62 1.55
C ASN A 550 16.34 -1.57 1.64
N ASN A 551 15.24 -1.87 2.35
CA ASN A 551 14.11 -0.98 2.56
C ASN A 551 13.66 -1.03 4.02
N PRO A 552 14.35 -0.29 4.93
CA PRO A 552 13.96 -0.24 6.33
C PRO A 552 12.60 0.46 6.47
N TYR A 553 11.83 0.01 7.47
CA TYR A 553 10.59 0.68 7.84
C TYR A 553 10.93 2.07 8.38
N GLU A 554 10.24 3.09 7.87
CA GLU A 554 10.44 4.48 8.26
C GLU A 554 9.07 5.13 8.54
N VAL A 555 8.89 5.64 9.75
CA VAL A 555 7.63 6.23 10.24
C VAL A 555 7.03 7.27 9.28
N GLY A 556 7.84 8.19 8.78
CA GLY A 556 7.42 9.23 7.84
C GLY A 556 6.84 8.64 6.55
N LYS A 557 7.57 7.75 5.90
CA LYS A 557 7.23 7.13 4.62
C LYS A 557 6.13 6.09 4.71
N ASP A 558 6.15 5.23 5.72
CA ASP A 558 5.29 4.05 5.82
C ASP A 558 4.05 4.28 6.70
N THR A 559 4.07 5.29 7.57
CA THR A 559 2.94 5.63 8.45
C THR A 559 2.37 7.01 8.18
N LEU A 560 3.16 8.09 8.23
CA LEU A 560 2.63 9.46 8.14
C LEU A 560 2.19 9.86 6.73
N VAL A 561 3.01 9.61 5.71
CA VAL A 561 2.66 9.98 4.33
C VAL A 561 1.37 9.27 3.88
N PRO A 562 1.19 7.95 4.07
CA PRO A 562 -0.07 7.27 3.78
C PRO A 562 -1.25 7.85 4.56
N PHE A 563 -1.07 8.12 5.86
CA PHE A 563 -2.09 8.72 6.71
C PHE A 563 -2.54 10.10 6.20
N LEU A 564 -1.60 11.01 5.97
CA LEU A 564 -1.86 12.36 5.44
C LEU A 564 -2.54 12.30 4.07
N LYS A 565 -2.05 11.42 3.17
CA LYS A 565 -2.68 11.20 1.88
C LYS A 565 -4.11 10.71 2.03
N SER A 566 -4.39 9.77 2.94
CA SER A 566 -5.73 9.24 3.18
C SER A 566 -6.74 10.31 3.62
N LYS A 567 -6.29 11.32 4.36
CA LYS A 567 -7.08 12.48 4.79
C LYS A 567 -7.23 13.57 3.70
N GLY A 568 -6.65 13.35 2.52
CA GLY A 568 -6.65 14.29 1.40
C GLY A 568 -5.72 15.48 1.59
N ILE A 569 -4.72 15.37 2.45
CA ILE A 569 -3.80 16.47 2.77
C ILE A 569 -2.70 16.52 1.71
N ALA A 570 -2.86 17.45 0.77
CA ALA A 570 -1.83 17.73 -0.25
C ALA A 570 -0.83 18.80 0.20
N THR A 571 -1.16 19.59 1.22
CA THR A 571 -0.32 20.70 1.70
C THR A 571 -0.44 20.87 3.21
N ILE A 572 0.69 21.05 3.88
CA ILE A 572 0.81 21.42 5.29
C ILE A 572 1.19 22.90 5.34
N ASP A 573 0.43 23.70 6.08
CA ASP A 573 0.67 25.14 6.22
C ASP A 573 1.87 25.44 7.12
N LYS A 574 1.97 24.75 8.26
CA LYS A 574 3.20 24.76 9.08
C LYS A 574 3.52 23.35 9.56
N LEU A 575 4.75 22.91 9.29
CA LEU A 575 5.37 21.77 9.93
C LEU A 575 6.13 22.29 11.15
N ILE A 576 5.65 22.01 12.35
CA ILE A 576 6.23 22.51 13.60
C ILE A 576 7.04 21.38 14.20
N LEU A 577 8.36 21.55 14.26
CA LEU A 577 9.28 20.59 14.86
C LEU A 577 9.67 21.13 16.23
N THR A 578 9.20 20.48 17.29
CA THR A 578 9.28 21.01 18.66
C THR A 578 10.72 21.10 19.15
N HIS A 579 11.55 20.11 18.84
CA HIS A 579 12.99 20.06 19.10
C HIS A 579 13.65 19.03 18.15
N GLY A 580 14.98 18.87 18.23
CA GLY A 580 15.77 18.16 17.23
C GLY A 580 15.91 16.64 17.41
N ASP A 581 15.16 15.99 18.31
CA ASP A 581 15.33 14.56 18.57
C ASP A 581 14.60 13.68 17.55
N LEU A 582 15.13 12.47 17.34
CA LEU A 582 14.71 11.57 16.26
C LEU A 582 13.23 11.19 16.33
N ASP A 583 12.71 10.96 17.52
CA ASP A 583 11.31 10.62 17.76
C ASP A 583 10.35 11.82 17.59
N HIS A 584 10.87 12.98 17.19
CA HIS A 584 10.09 14.16 16.80
C HIS A 584 10.35 14.56 15.34
N ILE A 585 11.61 14.61 14.88
CA ILE A 585 11.96 15.09 13.53
C ILE A 585 12.22 13.99 12.50
N GLY A 586 12.32 12.73 12.93
CA GLY A 586 12.78 11.61 12.10
C GLY A 586 11.96 11.41 10.82
N GLY A 587 10.63 11.57 10.88
CA GLY A 587 9.75 11.44 9.72
C GLY A 587 9.72 12.66 8.79
N SER A 588 10.36 13.77 9.15
CA SER A 588 10.22 15.05 8.46
C SER A 588 10.73 15.04 7.02
N LEU A 589 11.82 14.32 6.73
CA LEU A 589 12.38 14.20 5.38
C LEU A 589 11.40 13.54 4.41
N ALA A 590 10.77 12.44 4.83
CA ALA A 590 9.79 11.73 4.01
C ALA A 590 8.52 12.56 3.79
N VAL A 591 8.05 13.26 4.84
CA VAL A 591 6.90 14.18 4.76
C VAL A 591 7.19 15.33 3.80
N VAL A 592 8.29 16.07 3.96
CA VAL A 592 8.64 17.21 3.08
C VAL A 592 8.97 16.74 1.66
N SER A 593 9.47 15.52 1.48
CA SER A 593 9.71 14.94 0.16
C SER A 593 8.41 14.67 -0.60
N SER A 594 7.37 14.22 0.10
CA SER A 594 6.12 13.70 -0.49
C SER A 594 4.95 14.66 -0.46
N ILE A 595 4.86 15.51 0.56
CA ILE A 595 3.78 16.47 0.81
C ILE A 595 4.33 17.89 0.74
N ARG A 596 3.58 18.82 0.15
CA ARG A 596 4.01 20.22 0.08
C ARG A 596 3.93 20.86 1.47
N VAL A 597 5.01 21.47 1.93
CA VAL A 597 5.03 22.22 3.19
C VAL A 597 5.26 23.70 2.87
N LYS A 598 4.41 24.60 3.42
CA LYS A 598 4.54 26.05 3.19
C LYS A 598 5.56 26.71 4.11
N GLU A 599 5.75 26.19 5.32
CA GLU A 599 6.70 26.71 6.29
C GLU A 599 7.12 25.61 7.27
N ILE A 600 8.40 25.57 7.64
CA ILE A 600 8.91 24.72 8.71
C ILE A 600 9.26 25.63 9.90
N VAL A 601 8.82 25.25 11.09
CA VAL A 601 9.00 26.03 12.32
C VAL A 601 9.89 25.26 13.28
N PHE A 602 10.95 25.91 13.75
CA PHE A 602 11.90 25.39 14.75
C PHE A 602 11.93 26.26 16.01
N PRO A 603 12.35 25.73 17.16
CA PRO A 603 12.57 26.54 18.35
C PRO A 603 13.77 27.46 18.16
N LYS A 604 13.67 28.71 18.61
CA LYS A 604 14.80 29.63 18.64
C LYS A 604 15.68 29.33 19.85
N THR A 605 16.86 28.74 19.62
CA THR A 605 17.79 28.30 20.68
C THR A 605 19.24 28.52 20.29
N ASN A 606 20.16 28.40 21.25
CA ASN A 606 21.61 28.38 21.05
C ASN A 606 22.18 26.97 20.74
N LEU A 607 21.32 25.95 20.63
CA LEU A 607 21.76 24.57 20.42
C LEU A 607 22.22 24.38 18.97
N GLU A 608 23.33 23.67 18.81
CA GLU A 608 23.82 23.30 17.49
C GLU A 608 22.88 22.28 16.83
N PRO A 609 22.47 22.49 15.56
CA PRO A 609 21.57 21.57 14.88
C PRO A 609 22.14 20.15 14.79
N GLY A 610 21.29 19.18 15.11
CA GLY A 610 21.56 17.76 14.96
C GLY A 610 21.78 17.34 13.49
N LYS A 611 22.12 16.07 13.26
CA LYS A 611 22.31 15.55 11.90
C LYS A 611 21.03 15.65 11.09
N GLU A 612 19.92 15.17 11.63
CA GLU A 612 18.62 15.11 10.98
C GLU A 612 18.04 16.51 10.78
N GLU A 613 18.27 17.42 11.74
CA GLU A 613 17.92 18.83 11.62
C GLU A 613 18.68 19.51 10.46
N LYS A 614 19.98 19.22 10.31
CA LYS A 614 20.76 19.71 9.16
C LYS A 614 20.23 19.16 7.83
N GLU A 615 19.87 17.89 7.78
CA GLU A 615 19.32 17.26 6.56
C GLU A 615 17.98 17.91 6.15
N ILE A 616 17.07 18.15 7.11
CA ILE A 616 15.79 18.80 6.79
C ILE A 616 15.97 20.28 6.42
N LEU A 617 16.90 21.00 7.04
CA LEU A 617 17.23 22.38 6.66
C LEU A 617 17.81 22.45 5.24
N GLN A 618 18.66 21.50 4.86
CA GLN A 618 19.16 21.39 3.49
C GLN A 618 18.04 21.11 2.49
N LEU A 619 17.14 20.17 2.80
CA LEU A 619 15.99 19.87 1.94
C LEU A 619 15.04 21.07 1.82
N ALA A 620 14.81 21.80 2.90
CA ALA A 620 14.02 23.02 2.92
C ALA A 620 14.63 24.08 2.00
N ALA A 621 15.95 24.28 2.06
CA ALA A 621 16.67 25.21 1.17
C ALA A 621 16.56 24.78 -0.30
N GLN A 622 16.75 23.48 -0.60
CA GLN A 622 16.62 22.93 -1.97
C GLN A 622 15.20 23.15 -2.53
N LYS A 623 14.17 22.95 -1.72
CA LYS A 623 12.76 23.15 -2.10
C LYS A 623 12.25 24.57 -1.94
N ARG A 624 13.10 25.51 -1.46
CA ARG A 624 12.76 26.90 -1.16
C ARG A 624 11.58 27.05 -0.19
N ILE A 625 11.58 26.22 0.85
CA ILE A 625 10.57 26.26 1.92
C ILE A 625 11.07 27.24 2.99
N PRO A 626 10.29 28.27 3.35
CA PRO A 626 10.58 29.16 4.47
C PRO A 626 10.79 28.38 5.78
N VAL A 627 11.84 28.73 6.51
CA VAL A 627 12.13 28.22 7.85
C VAL A 627 12.03 29.38 8.83
N SER A 628 11.22 29.24 9.88
CA SER A 628 11.07 30.23 10.93
C SER A 628 11.49 29.68 12.30
N TYR A 629 12.09 30.54 13.11
CA TYR A 629 12.50 30.21 14.48
C TYR A 629 11.62 30.96 15.46
N VAL A 630 10.98 30.23 16.38
CA VAL A 630 9.98 30.79 17.30
C VAL A 630 10.40 30.75 18.77
N LYS A 631 9.86 31.68 19.55
CA LYS A 631 10.05 31.77 21.00
C LYS A 631 8.78 32.19 21.73
N GLY A 632 8.79 32.00 23.04
CA GLY A 632 7.69 32.34 23.94
C GLY A 632 7.23 33.80 23.80
N GLY A 633 5.91 33.99 23.80
CA GLY A 633 5.26 35.29 23.60
C GLY A 633 4.86 35.59 22.16
N GLN A 634 5.32 34.80 21.19
CA GLN A 634 4.84 34.88 19.81
C GLN A 634 3.48 34.18 19.64
N SER A 635 2.75 34.54 18.59
CA SER A 635 1.52 33.86 18.21
C SER A 635 1.27 33.98 16.71
N PHE A 636 0.44 33.08 16.18
CA PHE A 636 -0.09 33.19 14.83
C PHE A 636 -1.59 32.91 14.83
N LEU A 637 -2.29 33.48 13.85
CA LEU A 637 -3.73 33.37 13.67
C LEU A 637 -4.02 32.58 12.40
N SER A 638 -4.99 31.67 12.47
CA SER A 638 -5.55 30.99 11.30
C SER A 638 -7.05 30.79 11.48
N GLY A 639 -7.82 31.36 10.54
CA GLY A 639 -9.24 31.59 10.75
C GLY A 639 -9.47 32.34 12.07
N ASP A 640 -10.33 31.76 12.92
CA ASP A 640 -10.62 32.29 14.26
C ASP A 640 -9.74 31.67 15.37
N THR A 641 -8.82 30.77 15.01
CA THR A 641 -7.98 30.05 15.97
C THR A 641 -6.63 30.73 16.11
N ARG A 642 -6.33 31.20 17.32
CA ARG A 642 -5.01 31.75 17.66
C ARG A 642 -4.17 30.68 18.36
N PHE A 643 -2.96 30.49 17.86
CA PHE A 643 -1.93 29.61 18.41
C PHE A 643 -0.88 30.48 19.12
N TYR A 644 -0.70 30.26 20.42
CA TYR A 644 0.28 30.96 21.23
C TYR A 644 1.50 30.07 21.44
N ILE A 645 2.68 30.59 21.13
CA ILE A 645 3.96 29.95 21.46
C ILE A 645 4.33 30.39 22.87
N LEU A 646 4.44 29.45 23.80
CA LEU A 646 4.75 29.72 25.20
C LEU A 646 6.21 29.41 25.56
N SER A 647 6.87 28.51 24.83
CA SER A 647 8.27 28.10 25.01
C SER A 647 8.92 27.90 23.63
N PRO A 648 10.24 28.05 23.46
CA PRO A 648 11.28 28.35 24.46
C PRO A 648 11.20 29.77 25.04
N LEU A 649 11.42 29.93 26.35
CA LEU A 649 11.40 31.23 27.05
C LEU A 649 12.77 31.93 27.10
N THR A 650 13.86 31.18 26.89
CA THR A 650 15.23 31.71 26.83
C THR A 650 15.95 31.08 25.65
N GLU A 651 16.98 31.74 25.12
CA GLU A 651 17.79 31.19 24.03
C GLU A 651 18.95 30.32 24.56
N ASN A 652 19.36 30.50 25.82
CA ASN A 652 20.43 29.74 26.47
C ASN A 652 19.85 28.50 27.15
N ILE A 653 19.80 27.39 26.40
CA ILE A 653 19.21 26.14 26.87
C ILE A 653 20.29 25.06 26.87
N GLU A 654 20.45 24.38 28.00
CA GLU A 654 21.39 23.25 28.12
C GLU A 654 20.74 21.93 27.69
N ASN A 655 19.49 21.71 28.10
CA ASN A 655 18.73 20.50 27.80
C ASN A 655 17.86 20.68 26.55
N LYS A 656 18.11 19.87 25.52
CA LYS A 656 17.34 19.89 24.26
C LYS A 656 15.83 19.74 24.45
N ASN A 657 15.41 19.00 25.47
CA ASN A 657 14.00 18.80 25.76
C ASN A 657 13.32 20.09 26.22
N ASP A 658 14.03 20.93 26.99
CA ASP A 658 13.53 22.23 27.45
C ASP A 658 13.49 23.30 26.34
N ALA A 659 14.11 23.03 25.19
CA ALA A 659 13.96 23.81 23.97
C ALA A 659 12.64 23.57 23.24
N SER A 660 11.84 22.59 23.68
CA SER A 660 10.56 22.23 23.06
C SER A 660 9.66 23.44 22.83
N ILE A 661 9.14 23.56 21.61
CA ILE A 661 8.06 24.51 21.30
C ILE A 661 6.80 24.08 22.06
N VAL A 662 6.37 24.91 23.02
CA VAL A 662 5.11 24.70 23.76
C VAL A 662 4.02 25.55 23.12
N ILE A 663 2.90 24.93 22.72
CA ILE A 663 1.80 25.60 22.02
C ILE A 663 0.53 25.55 22.86
N LYS A 664 -0.12 26.71 23.04
CA LYS A 664 -1.49 26.81 23.55
C LYS A 664 -2.42 27.26 22.45
N ALA A 665 -3.54 26.55 22.27
CA ALA A 665 -4.58 26.95 21.32
C ALA A 665 -5.97 26.55 21.82
N LYS A 666 -6.99 27.31 21.45
CA LYS A 666 -8.40 26.93 21.69
C LYS A 666 -8.98 26.35 20.41
N ILE A 667 -9.17 25.03 20.37
CA ILE A 667 -9.56 24.28 19.17
C ILE A 667 -10.81 23.48 19.49
N GLY A 668 -11.85 23.62 18.66
CA GLY A 668 -13.09 22.86 18.79
C GLY A 668 -13.81 23.01 20.13
N GLY A 669 -13.67 24.16 20.78
CA GLY A 669 -14.27 24.46 22.08
C GLY A 669 -13.40 24.15 23.30
N LEU A 670 -12.28 23.45 23.13
CA LEU A 670 -11.37 23.03 24.21
C LEU A 670 -10.07 23.85 24.17
N ASN A 671 -9.49 24.11 25.34
CA ASN A 671 -8.13 24.64 25.45
C ASN A 671 -7.14 23.47 25.40
N TRP A 672 -6.17 23.55 24.49
CA TRP A 672 -5.12 22.55 24.29
C TRP A 672 -3.79 23.12 24.72
N LEU A 673 -2.96 22.27 25.33
CA LEU A 673 -1.57 22.54 25.62
C LEU A 673 -0.71 21.40 25.07
N PHE A 674 0.08 21.71 24.04
CA PHE A 674 1.05 20.80 23.43
C PHE A 674 2.43 21.14 24.00
N THR A 675 3.01 20.23 24.77
CA THR A 675 4.21 20.50 25.57
C THR A 675 5.51 20.05 24.91
N GLY A 676 5.45 19.30 23.80
CA GLY A 676 6.63 18.60 23.29
C GLY A 676 7.24 17.75 24.40
N ASP A 677 8.56 17.81 24.55
CA ASP A 677 9.30 17.03 25.54
C ASP A 677 9.74 17.85 26.76
N LEU A 678 9.09 18.98 27.01
CA LEU A 678 9.36 19.87 28.15
C LEU A 678 9.47 19.08 29.47
N GLU A 679 10.59 19.24 30.17
CA GLU A 679 10.85 18.59 31.45
C GLU A 679 10.50 19.51 32.63
N GLU A 680 10.66 19.00 33.85
CA GLU A 680 10.25 19.68 35.08
C GLU A 680 10.84 21.11 35.22
N SER A 681 12.08 21.34 34.81
CA SER A 681 12.71 22.67 34.76
C SER A 681 11.96 23.63 33.84
N GLY A 682 11.66 23.18 32.62
CA GLY A 682 10.85 23.93 31.66
C GLY A 682 9.42 24.18 32.15
N GLU A 683 8.80 23.19 32.82
CA GLU A 683 7.47 23.32 33.42
C GLU A 683 7.43 24.42 34.48
N GLN A 684 8.39 24.44 35.41
CA GLN A 684 8.49 25.46 36.45
C GLN A 684 8.66 26.86 35.88
N LEU A 685 9.48 27.01 34.84
CA LEU A 685 9.67 28.29 34.15
C LEU A 685 8.38 28.74 33.46
N LEU A 686 7.67 27.80 32.82
CA LEU A 686 6.38 28.06 32.17
C LEU A 686 5.33 28.55 33.17
N LEU A 687 5.22 27.90 34.33
CA LEU A 687 4.30 28.31 35.40
C LEU A 687 4.65 29.66 35.99
N SER A 688 5.95 29.96 36.13
CA SER A 688 6.42 31.25 36.63
C SER A 688 6.06 32.38 35.68
N ARG A 689 6.18 32.15 34.37
CA ARG A 689 5.85 33.14 33.33
C ARG A 689 4.33 33.28 33.13
N TYR A 690 3.59 32.18 33.23
CA TYR A 690 2.16 32.12 32.96
C TYR A 690 1.39 31.52 34.16
N PRO A 691 1.29 32.24 35.29
CA PRO A 691 0.72 31.71 36.54
C PRO A 691 -0.78 31.40 36.44
N ASN A 692 -1.47 31.87 35.42
CA ASN A 692 -2.90 31.60 35.17
C ASN A 692 -3.12 30.62 34.01
N LEU A 693 -2.09 29.87 33.61
CA LEU A 693 -2.20 28.88 32.55
C LEU A 693 -3.11 27.73 33.01
N LYS A 694 -4.18 27.50 32.25
CA LYS A 694 -5.12 26.39 32.38
C LYS A 694 -5.35 25.75 31.02
N THR A 695 -5.66 24.46 31.00
CA THR A 695 -5.97 23.71 29.78
C THR A 695 -7.10 22.71 30.02
N ASP A 696 -7.82 22.34 28.97
CA ASP A 696 -8.78 21.23 29.05
C ASP A 696 -8.10 19.91 28.67
N ILE A 697 -7.27 19.94 27.62
CA ILE A 697 -6.51 18.78 27.12
C ILE A 697 -5.01 19.08 27.20
N LEU A 698 -4.26 18.13 27.74
CA LEU A 698 -2.80 18.20 27.88
C LEU A 698 -2.14 17.08 27.06
N LYS A 699 -1.24 17.44 26.14
CA LYS A 699 -0.23 16.48 25.66
C LYS A 699 0.79 16.29 26.79
N ILE A 700 1.01 15.05 27.19
CA ILE A 700 1.97 14.73 28.26
C ILE A 700 3.40 14.92 27.76
N GLY A 701 4.23 15.61 28.55
CA GLY A 701 5.60 15.91 28.18
C GLY A 701 6.45 14.62 28.07
N HIS A 702 7.36 14.58 27.11
CA HIS A 702 8.42 13.56 27.03
C HIS A 702 7.90 12.12 27.07
N HIS A 703 6.80 11.87 26.34
CA HIS A 703 6.14 10.56 26.22
C HIS A 703 5.71 9.95 27.56
N GLY A 704 5.65 10.75 28.63
CA GLY A 704 5.44 10.29 30.01
C GLY A 704 6.71 9.82 30.71
N SER A 705 7.87 10.41 30.40
CA SER A 705 9.10 10.27 31.20
C SER A 705 8.88 10.68 32.65
N LYS A 706 9.63 10.08 33.57
CA LYS A 706 9.60 10.48 34.99
C LYS A 706 10.05 11.92 35.23
N THR A 707 10.83 12.50 34.31
CA THR A 707 11.41 13.87 34.35
C THR A 707 10.44 14.96 33.90
N SER A 708 9.23 14.60 33.44
CA SER A 708 8.20 15.53 32.99
C SER A 708 6.89 15.30 33.75
N THR A 709 5.92 16.17 33.48
CA THR A 709 4.55 16.12 34.01
C THR A 709 4.52 16.13 35.54
N SER A 710 5.28 17.04 36.14
CA SER A 710 5.44 17.14 37.60
C SER A 710 4.09 17.35 38.30
N GLU A 711 4.02 16.97 39.59
CA GLU A 711 2.76 17.10 40.34
C GLU A 711 2.34 18.57 40.51
N SER A 712 3.30 19.48 40.70
CA SER A 712 3.05 20.93 40.74
C SER A 712 2.52 21.46 39.41
N PHE A 713 3.01 20.95 38.28
CA PHE A 713 2.51 21.28 36.96
C PHE A 713 1.05 20.84 36.77
N LEU A 714 0.72 19.59 37.08
CA LEU A 714 -0.66 19.09 36.97
C LEU A 714 -1.63 19.87 37.87
N GLN A 715 -1.24 20.15 39.11
CA GLN A 715 -2.05 20.92 40.07
C GLN A 715 -2.33 22.34 39.58
N LYS A 716 -1.39 22.98 38.88
CA LYS A 716 -1.56 24.35 38.40
C LYS A 716 -2.37 24.41 37.11
N ILE A 717 -2.09 23.50 36.17
CA ILE A 717 -2.69 23.47 34.83
C ILE A 717 -4.12 22.92 34.84
N GLU A 718 -4.43 22.01 35.78
CA GLU A 718 -5.75 21.36 35.97
C GLU A 718 -6.38 20.81 34.66
N PRO A 719 -5.68 19.95 33.91
CA PRO A 719 -6.26 19.36 32.69
C PRO A 719 -7.40 18.41 33.04
N LYS A 720 -8.42 18.34 32.18
CA LYS A 720 -9.51 17.36 32.31
C LYS A 720 -9.12 16.02 31.71
N ALA A 721 -8.34 16.05 30.63
CA ALA A 721 -7.80 14.87 30.00
C ALA A 721 -6.35 15.06 29.56
N ALA A 722 -5.63 13.95 29.48
CA ALA A 722 -4.24 13.84 29.09
C ALA A 722 -4.09 12.83 27.95
N ILE A 723 -3.27 13.16 26.96
CA ILE A 723 -2.92 12.26 25.86
C ILE A 723 -1.41 12.00 25.90
N ILE A 724 -1.05 10.72 25.85
CA ILE A 724 0.34 10.26 25.85
C ILE A 724 0.62 9.60 24.50
N SER A 725 1.53 10.19 23.72
CA SER A 725 2.15 9.51 22.58
C SER A 725 3.27 8.61 23.12
N ALA A 726 3.18 7.31 22.87
CA ALA A 726 4.20 6.35 23.26
C ALA A 726 4.15 5.10 22.38
N GLY A 727 5.29 4.43 22.24
CA GLY A 727 5.40 3.19 21.47
C GLY A 727 5.08 1.95 22.31
N LYS A 728 4.42 0.96 21.71
CA LYS A 728 4.21 -0.35 22.37
C LYS A 728 5.56 -1.03 22.64
N ASN A 729 5.76 -1.50 23.87
CA ASN A 729 6.99 -2.17 24.32
C ASN A 729 8.27 -1.37 24.00
N ASN A 730 8.20 -0.03 24.08
CA ASN A 730 9.39 0.81 23.92
C ASN A 730 10.43 0.51 25.00
N ARG A 731 11.72 0.67 24.67
CA ARG A 731 12.84 0.34 25.56
C ARG A 731 13.03 1.33 26.71
N TYR A 732 12.44 2.53 26.60
CA TYR A 732 12.55 3.60 27.59
C TYR A 732 11.65 3.35 28.82
N GLY A 733 10.67 2.44 28.70
CA GLY A 733 9.68 2.20 29.75
C GLY A 733 8.67 3.35 29.87
N HIS A 734 8.46 4.10 28.78
CA HIS A 734 7.49 5.19 28.71
C HIS A 734 6.07 4.65 28.37
N PRO A 735 4.99 5.28 28.85
CA PRO A 735 4.99 6.19 29.99
C PRO A 735 5.40 5.49 31.28
N HIS A 736 6.19 6.18 32.10
CA HIS A 736 6.67 5.65 33.36
C HIS A 736 5.51 5.52 34.37
N LYS A 737 5.51 4.46 35.17
CA LYS A 737 4.43 4.19 36.15
C LYS A 737 4.14 5.39 37.06
N ALA A 738 5.19 6.06 37.56
CA ALA A 738 5.06 7.26 38.40
C ALA A 738 4.28 8.42 37.75
N VAL A 739 4.32 8.57 36.42
CA VAL A 739 3.52 9.59 35.71
C VAL A 739 2.07 9.15 35.62
N ILE A 740 1.83 7.88 35.32
CA ILE A 740 0.47 7.31 35.31
C ILE A 740 -0.18 7.44 36.69
N ASP A 741 0.54 7.13 37.76
CA ASP A 741 0.05 7.24 39.14
C ASP A 741 -0.28 8.71 39.49
N ARG A 742 0.54 9.68 39.06
CA ARG A 742 0.25 11.12 39.19
C ARG A 742 -1.04 11.53 38.47
N LEU A 743 -1.23 11.08 37.22
CA LEU A 743 -2.44 11.38 36.44
C LEU A 743 -3.69 10.77 37.07
N GLN A 744 -3.60 9.54 37.58
CA GLN A 744 -4.70 8.86 38.26
C GLN A 744 -5.06 9.56 39.58
N LYS A 745 -4.07 9.95 40.38
CA LYS A 745 -4.26 10.70 41.64
C LYS A 745 -4.93 12.05 41.41
N ALA A 746 -4.62 12.70 40.28
CA ALA A 746 -5.26 13.95 39.87
C ALA A 746 -6.64 13.76 39.18
N HIS A 747 -7.15 12.53 39.09
CA HIS A 747 -8.41 12.18 38.43
C HIS A 747 -8.50 12.63 36.95
N ILE A 748 -7.36 12.60 36.24
CA ILE A 748 -7.28 13.01 34.83
C ILE A 748 -7.60 11.83 33.92
N THR A 749 -8.52 12.03 32.97
CA THR A 749 -8.82 11.01 31.95
C THR A 749 -7.61 10.85 31.04
N THR A 750 -7.05 9.64 30.94
CA THR A 750 -5.79 9.40 30.22
C THR A 750 -6.02 8.50 29.00
N TRP A 751 -5.58 8.95 27.82
CA TRP A 751 -5.52 8.15 26.60
C TRP A 751 -4.08 7.97 26.14
N ARG A 752 -3.75 6.81 25.57
CA ARG A 752 -2.38 6.46 25.18
C ARG A 752 -2.33 5.83 23.80
N THR A 753 -1.46 6.30 22.92
CA THR A 753 -1.36 5.74 21.56
C THR A 753 -0.94 4.27 21.56
N ASP A 754 -0.09 3.83 22.49
CA ASP A 754 0.35 2.42 22.60
C ASP A 754 -0.78 1.44 22.97
N LEU A 755 -1.88 1.94 23.54
CA LEU A 755 -3.08 1.13 23.87
C LEU A 755 -4.25 1.40 22.92
N ASN A 756 -4.46 2.66 22.55
CA ASN A 756 -5.66 3.14 21.87
C ASN A 756 -5.47 3.38 20.36
N GLY A 757 -4.25 3.24 19.85
CA GLY A 757 -3.89 3.63 18.49
C GLY A 757 -4.00 5.15 18.31
N GLU A 758 -4.36 5.58 17.10
CA GLU A 758 -4.67 6.99 16.81
C GLU A 758 -5.79 7.49 17.74
N ILE A 759 -5.59 8.66 18.34
CA ILE A 759 -6.59 9.34 19.16
C ILE A 759 -6.97 10.65 18.47
N THR A 760 -8.22 10.75 18.04
CA THR A 760 -8.69 11.87 17.21
C THR A 760 -9.89 12.57 17.83
N TYR A 761 -9.77 13.87 18.09
CA TYR A 761 -10.88 14.73 18.44
C TYR A 761 -11.46 15.39 17.18
N LYS A 762 -12.62 14.93 16.71
CA LYS A 762 -13.34 15.57 15.59
C LYS A 762 -14.36 16.55 16.14
N PHE A 763 -14.43 17.75 15.57
CA PHE A 763 -15.30 18.82 16.07
C PHE A 763 -15.97 19.62 14.97
N SER A 764 -17.19 20.07 15.26
CA SER A 764 -17.91 21.06 14.46
C SER A 764 -18.28 22.23 15.36
N LYS A 765 -17.90 23.44 14.95
CA LYS A 765 -18.05 24.66 15.76
C LYS A 765 -17.34 24.51 17.13
N ARG A 766 -18.11 24.44 18.23
CA ARG A 766 -17.62 24.43 19.62
C ARG A 766 -17.83 23.09 20.34
N LYS A 767 -18.22 22.03 19.62
CA LYS A 767 -18.44 20.69 20.19
C LYS A 767 -17.71 19.65 19.35
N GLY A 768 -17.19 18.62 20.00
CA GLY A 768 -16.52 17.51 19.34
C GLY A 768 -16.56 16.24 20.16
N THR A 769 -16.06 15.17 19.56
CA THR A 769 -16.04 13.81 20.12
C THR A 769 -14.66 13.19 19.87
N PHE A 770 -14.17 12.43 20.85
CA PHE A 770 -12.95 11.64 20.72
C PHE A 770 -13.24 10.28 20.09
N PHE A 771 -12.42 9.90 19.13
CA PHE A 771 -12.41 8.61 18.44
C PHE A 771 -11.04 7.96 18.65
N MET A 772 -11.03 6.63 18.70
CA MET A 772 -9.81 5.83 18.89
C MET A 772 -9.76 4.73 17.83
N GLN A 773 -8.59 4.49 17.25
CA GLN A 773 -8.35 3.38 16.32
C GLN A 773 -7.79 2.18 17.08
N LEU A 774 -8.68 1.39 17.68
CA LEU A 774 -8.28 0.25 18.50
C LEU A 774 -7.59 -0.86 17.65
N PRO A 775 -6.52 -1.48 18.18
CA PRO A 775 -5.82 -2.59 17.52
C PRO A 775 -6.58 -3.93 17.57
#